data_AF-A0A2R6XN98-F1
#
_entry.id   AF-A0A2R6XN98-F1
#
_cell.length_a   1.000
_cell.length_b   1.000
_cell.length_c   1.000
_cell.angle_alpha   90.00
_cell.angle_beta   90.00
_cell.angle_gamma   90.00
#
_symmetry.space_group_name_H-M   'P 1'
#
loop_
_entity.id
_entity.type
_entity.pdbx_description
1 polymer ?
#
loop_
_entity_poly.entity_id
_entity_poly.type
_entity_poly.pdbx_seq_one_letter_code
_entity_poly.pdbx_strand_id
1 'polypeptide(L)'
;MAPSKGRDLAPLRDMGRDLPQLRRESAPIKGRAMNRKSSGWMGTSWRTLLLGLIFLVLAATTLMISQVFDDKLHPAQIVKGLPFTTKIMPQQRILEDTTKVLPHSSGLLSVRDIVAFPDEVMLLVRTVYRAPIPRKSALMCMFGKKERTGIYTIEWKDESRTLLAVRCEHPTMALNRSKDATLVFSHSNIVLPTAAQYLSNSSWKPLVYETLTLADSVLLFAKGLVDSQGRPNNHSKELHKLHCSFGQSEHGGALVQTAVKVIAQEVVRCALPPPNVIQQLKGMPVSLFVPKIGALRSVAYFDIPASVTRPRPASPGRKRFFVCACTMLWNQAHFLTEWIMYHGFLGIEKWFLYDNNSDDNIDEVLDGLAADYNVSRIAWPWIKTQEAGFSHCALRAKADCEWVLFADVDEFVYPTLDLQQLLARTSHARTVAGKGKKSSTAALKKVVPTLESMTHYLKRHNTSIVRNLIERTLQRASHEKRKVGEVRLVCHNFGPSHLKAAPQDGVTVGYTCRMKWPQRHKSFVLLDALSDTLLNVVHHFRLADGYKEMAVHARVAVINHYKYQAWEVFKAKFVRRVATYVVDWRQQTALSNDRAPGLGTEAVEPPDWPSRYCEEQDHGLRNFTLKYFRTPAVEQKMLWQKRALPVARE
;
A
#
# COMPACT_ATOMS: atom_id res chain seq x y z
N MET A 1 8.41 -17.68 55.28
CA MET A 1 8.94 -17.40 56.63
C MET A 1 8.96 -15.89 56.83
N ALA A 2 8.09 -15.39 57.70
CA ALA A 2 8.08 -14.00 58.22
C ALA A 2 9.17 -13.86 59.32
N PRO A 3 9.42 -12.71 59.99
CA PRO A 3 8.46 -11.82 60.68
C PRO A 3 8.81 -10.30 60.55
N SER A 4 8.16 -9.28 61.11
CA SER A 4 6.84 -8.99 61.70
C SER A 4 6.79 -7.49 62.08
N LYS A 5 5.59 -7.01 62.48
CA LYS A 5 5.19 -5.72 63.11
C LYS A 5 4.77 -4.63 62.10
N GLY A 6 3.49 -4.27 61.92
CA GLY A 6 2.31 -4.25 62.83
C GLY A 6 2.19 -2.85 63.42
N ARG A 7 1.17 -2.03 63.10
CA ARG A 7 -0.19 -1.93 63.71
C ARG A 7 -0.76 -0.57 63.28
N ASP A 8 -2.05 -0.19 63.26
CA ASP A 8 -3.36 -0.70 63.70
C ASP A 8 -4.42 0.23 63.03
N LEU A 9 -5.49 -0.27 62.39
CA LEU A 9 -6.88 -0.49 62.85
C LEU A 9 -7.90 0.56 62.35
N ALA A 10 -9.08 0.04 62.00
CA ALA A 10 -10.23 0.61 61.26
C ALA A 10 -11.34 1.13 62.23
N PRO A 11 -12.67 1.11 61.97
CA PRO A 11 -13.50 1.01 60.74
C PRO A 11 -14.78 1.93 60.75
N LEU A 12 -15.65 1.85 59.70
CA LEU A 12 -17.14 1.68 59.73
C LEU A 12 -18.01 2.54 58.77
N ARG A 13 -18.84 1.81 58.00
CA ARG A 13 -20.28 1.97 57.63
C ARG A 13 -20.83 3.18 56.85
N ASP A 14 -21.33 2.86 55.65
CA ASP A 14 -22.73 2.88 55.17
C ASP A 14 -23.75 3.84 55.84
N MET A 15 -24.36 4.74 55.04
CA MET A 15 -25.80 5.07 55.00
C MET A 15 -26.08 6.19 53.96
N GLY A 16 -27.21 6.07 53.26
CA GLY A 16 -27.57 6.93 52.11
C GLY A 16 -28.51 8.12 52.38
N ARG A 17 -29.15 8.56 51.28
CA ARG A 17 -30.31 9.46 51.15
C ARG A 17 -30.14 10.94 51.58
N ASP A 18 -30.25 11.88 50.63
CA ASP A 18 -31.49 12.62 50.30
C ASP A 18 -31.24 13.93 49.51
N LEU A 19 -32.22 14.23 48.63
CA LEU A 19 -32.44 15.49 47.90
C LEU A 19 -32.81 16.65 48.85
N PRO A 20 -32.73 17.92 48.39
CA PRO A 20 -34.01 18.59 48.08
C PRO A 20 -33.97 19.56 46.87
N GLN A 21 -35.11 19.59 46.16
CA GLN A 21 -35.60 20.71 45.34
C GLN A 21 -36.34 21.74 46.21
N LEU A 22 -36.40 23.02 45.79
CA LEU A 22 -37.48 24.00 46.06
C LEU A 22 -37.33 25.15 45.02
N ARG A 23 -38.22 25.32 44.03
CA ARG A 23 -39.55 25.99 43.99
C ARG A 23 -39.41 27.54 43.93
N ARG A 24 -39.61 28.23 42.79
CA ARG A 24 -40.82 28.68 42.03
C ARG A 24 -41.60 29.84 42.69
N GLU A 25 -41.99 30.82 41.85
CA GLU A 25 -43.04 31.89 41.94
C GLU A 25 -42.49 33.33 41.79
N SER A 26 -43.25 34.37 41.38
CA SER A 26 -43.99 34.64 40.12
C SER A 26 -44.48 36.12 40.14
N ALA A 27 -44.17 36.91 39.09
CA ALA A 27 -44.92 38.06 38.51
C ALA A 27 -45.34 39.29 39.39
N PRO A 28 -46.00 40.38 38.88
CA PRO A 28 -45.89 41.21 37.64
C PRO A 28 -45.95 42.76 37.92
N ILE A 29 -46.13 43.61 36.87
CA ILE A 29 -46.84 44.95 36.78
C ILE A 29 -46.06 45.91 35.83
N LYS A 30 -46.48 46.15 34.56
CA LYS A 30 -47.40 47.18 33.97
C LYS A 30 -46.92 48.66 33.99
N GLY A 31 -46.84 49.27 32.79
CA GLY A 31 -46.74 50.73 32.55
C GLY A 31 -46.65 51.08 31.05
N ARG A 32 -47.20 52.22 30.61
CA ARG A 32 -47.88 52.44 29.31
C ARG A 32 -47.30 53.65 28.53
N ALA A 33 -47.25 53.54 27.19
CA ALA A 33 -47.31 54.54 26.09
C ALA A 33 -46.50 55.87 26.10
N MET A 34 -45.76 56.18 24.99
CA MET A 34 -46.20 57.02 23.83
C MET A 34 -45.03 57.72 23.08
N ASN A 35 -45.06 57.64 21.74
CA ASN A 35 -44.41 58.41 20.64
C ASN A 35 -43.19 59.35 20.85
N ARG A 36 -42.12 59.13 20.05
CA ARG A 36 -41.48 60.20 19.24
C ARG A 36 -40.60 59.65 18.09
N LYS A 37 -40.74 60.24 16.89
CA LYS A 37 -39.93 59.98 15.69
C LYS A 37 -38.50 60.52 15.86
N SER A 38 -37.47 59.76 15.47
CA SER A 38 -36.30 60.27 14.73
C SER A 38 -35.38 59.15 14.25
N SER A 39 -34.87 59.35 13.04
CA SER A 39 -33.88 58.61 12.25
C SER A 39 -32.56 58.26 12.94
N GLY A 40 -31.95 57.14 12.53
CA GLY A 40 -30.47 57.01 12.50
C GLY A 40 -29.89 55.67 12.97
N TRP A 41 -29.40 54.89 12.00
CA TRP A 41 -28.38 53.82 12.10
C TRP A 41 -28.73 52.49 12.81
N MET A 42 -28.80 51.43 12.01
CA MET A 42 -29.01 50.04 12.44
C MET A 42 -27.76 49.49 13.15
N GLY A 43 -27.93 49.07 14.41
CA GLY A 43 -26.99 48.24 15.15
C GLY A 43 -26.93 46.82 14.57
N THR A 44 -25.74 46.37 14.22
CA THR A 44 -25.46 44.98 13.85
C THR A 44 -25.66 44.06 15.05
N SER A 45 -26.52 43.05 14.89
CA SER A 45 -26.79 42.03 15.91
C SER A 45 -25.50 41.32 16.35
N TRP A 46 -25.36 41.02 17.64
CA TRP A 46 -24.25 40.21 18.18
C TRP A 46 -24.06 38.86 17.45
N ARG A 47 -25.12 38.32 16.83
CA ARG A 47 -25.06 37.10 16.00
C ARG A 47 -24.31 37.33 14.69
N THR A 48 -24.41 38.51 14.08
CA THR A 48 -23.66 38.86 12.86
C THR A 48 -22.19 39.12 13.14
N LEU A 49 -21.86 39.68 14.32
CA LEU A 49 -20.46 39.82 14.76
C LEU A 49 -19.83 38.47 15.09
N LEU A 50 -20.56 37.56 15.74
CA LEU A 50 -20.06 36.21 16.06
C LEU A 50 -19.83 35.37 14.79
N LEU A 51 -20.75 35.44 13.82
CA LEU A 51 -20.60 34.76 12.53
C LEU A 51 -19.46 35.37 11.70
N GLY A 52 -19.29 36.70 11.74
CA GLY A 52 -18.16 37.39 11.12
C GLY A 52 -16.81 36.97 11.73
N LEU A 53 -16.75 36.81 13.06
CA LEU A 53 -15.53 36.37 13.76
C LEU A 53 -15.17 34.92 13.41
N ILE A 54 -16.16 34.02 13.34
CA ILE A 54 -15.96 32.63 12.92
C ILE A 54 -15.48 32.56 11.47
N PHE A 55 -16.04 33.40 10.58
CA PHE A 55 -15.61 33.45 9.19
C PHE A 55 -14.18 34.01 9.04
N LEU A 56 -13.80 35.00 9.85
CA LEU A 56 -12.44 35.53 9.90
C LEU A 56 -11.43 34.50 10.42
N VAL A 57 -11.77 33.68 11.41
CA VAL A 57 -10.90 32.60 11.90
C VAL A 57 -10.77 31.47 10.88
N LEU A 58 -11.84 31.12 10.17
CA LEU A 58 -11.80 30.13 9.08
C LEU A 58 -11.05 30.65 7.84
N ALA A 59 -11.16 31.95 7.53
CA ALA A 59 -10.40 32.58 6.46
C ALA A 59 -8.91 32.70 6.82
N ALA A 60 -8.58 33.05 8.06
CA ALA A 60 -7.19 33.13 8.53
C ALA A 60 -6.52 31.74 8.60
N THR A 61 -7.26 30.69 8.99
CA THR A 61 -6.73 29.31 8.99
C THR A 61 -6.56 28.76 7.57
N THR A 62 -7.42 29.12 6.62
CA THR A 62 -7.24 28.75 5.20
C THR A 62 -6.15 29.56 4.49
N LEU A 63 -5.92 30.83 4.87
CA LEU A 63 -4.77 31.62 4.39
C LEU A 63 -3.44 31.11 4.97
N MET A 64 -3.38 30.75 6.26
CA MET A 64 -2.18 30.18 6.87
C MET A 64 -1.85 28.79 6.30
N ILE A 65 -2.86 27.98 5.98
CA ILE A 65 -2.65 26.69 5.30
C ILE A 65 -2.21 26.89 3.84
N SER A 66 -2.68 27.94 3.15
CA SER A 66 -2.26 28.24 1.77
C SER A 66 -0.85 28.83 1.71
N GLN A 67 -0.46 29.70 2.64
CA GLN A 67 0.88 30.30 2.69
C GLN A 67 1.96 29.29 3.13
N VAL A 68 1.62 28.24 3.89
CA VAL A 68 2.55 27.13 4.19
C VAL A 68 2.78 26.20 2.99
N PHE A 69 1.92 26.25 1.97
CA PHE A 69 2.03 25.40 0.77
C PHE A 69 2.55 26.12 -0.49
N ASP A 70 2.58 27.46 -0.53
CA ASP A 70 2.99 28.23 -1.73
C ASP A 70 4.45 28.69 -1.73
N ASP A 71 5.14 28.74 -0.59
CA ASP A 71 6.56 29.11 -0.55
C ASP A 71 7.46 27.90 -0.83
N LYS A 72 7.62 27.57 -2.11
CA LYS A 72 8.87 27.07 -2.73
C LYS A 72 8.59 26.60 -4.14
N LEU A 73 8.82 27.45 -5.15
CA LEU A 73 9.33 27.05 -6.46
C LEU A 73 9.66 28.31 -7.28
N HIS A 74 10.95 28.68 -7.30
CA HIS A 74 11.46 29.65 -8.28
C HIS A 74 11.82 28.94 -9.60
N PRO A 75 11.51 29.53 -10.77
CA PRO A 75 11.83 28.95 -12.08
C PRO A 75 13.25 29.33 -12.53
N ALA A 76 14.05 28.35 -12.96
CA ALA A 76 15.40 28.58 -13.49
C ALA A 76 15.42 28.48 -15.02
N GLN A 77 16.17 29.41 -15.63
CA GLN A 77 16.28 29.70 -17.06
C GLN A 77 17.12 28.68 -17.85
N ILE A 78 16.84 28.62 -19.16
CA ILE A 78 17.35 27.67 -20.15
C ILE A 78 18.36 28.40 -21.06
N VAL A 79 19.59 27.88 -21.22
CA VAL A 79 20.46 28.21 -22.36
C VAL A 79 21.17 26.94 -22.86
N LYS A 80 21.11 26.72 -24.18
CA LYS A 80 21.57 25.52 -24.91
C LYS A 80 22.98 25.72 -25.49
N GLY A 81 23.79 24.66 -25.49
CA GLY A 81 25.04 24.56 -26.24
C GLY A 81 25.25 23.15 -26.78
N LEU A 82 25.63 23.06 -28.05
CA LEU A 82 25.62 21.88 -28.94
C LEU A 82 26.97 21.10 -28.96
N PRO A 83 27.03 19.91 -29.63
CA PRO A 83 27.88 18.76 -29.29
C PRO A 83 28.96 18.40 -30.33
N PHE A 84 29.85 17.45 -29.97
CA PHE A 84 30.76 16.70 -30.88
C PHE A 84 30.96 15.28 -30.28
N THR A 85 30.41 14.17 -30.82
CA THR A 85 30.85 13.27 -31.93
C THR A 85 32.26 12.69 -31.78
N THR A 86 32.61 11.40 -31.97
CA THR A 86 31.95 10.15 -32.42
C THR A 86 33.00 8.99 -32.41
N LYS A 87 32.54 7.74 -32.62
CA LYS A 87 33.22 6.50 -33.13
C LYS A 87 33.86 5.62 -32.04
N ILE A 88 33.41 4.41 -31.67
CA ILE A 88 32.80 3.20 -32.31
C ILE A 88 33.70 2.50 -33.33
N MET A 89 34.15 1.26 -32.99
CA MET A 89 34.06 0.01 -33.79
C MET A 89 34.84 -1.16 -33.10
N PRO A 90 34.73 -2.46 -33.48
CA PRO A 90 33.65 -3.37 -33.02
C PRO A 90 34.10 -4.83 -32.66
N GLN A 91 33.25 -5.54 -31.91
CA GLN A 91 32.70 -6.90 -32.17
C GLN A 91 33.62 -8.12 -32.49
N GLN A 92 33.45 -9.23 -31.75
CA GLN A 92 32.91 -10.51 -32.29
C GLN A 92 32.60 -11.58 -31.23
N ARG A 93 31.57 -12.38 -31.55
CA ARG A 93 30.97 -13.51 -30.83
C ARG A 93 31.60 -14.83 -31.27
N ILE A 94 31.52 -15.87 -30.44
CA ILE A 94 31.22 -17.25 -30.89
C ILE A 94 30.28 -17.92 -29.85
N LEU A 95 29.34 -18.72 -30.36
CA LEU A 95 28.21 -19.41 -29.75
C LEU A 95 28.44 -20.94 -29.81
N GLU A 96 27.86 -21.71 -28.88
CA GLU A 96 27.39 -23.14 -28.94
C GLU A 96 27.69 -23.87 -27.62
N ASP A 97 27.03 -24.93 -27.13
CA ASP A 97 25.65 -25.46 -27.13
C ASP A 97 25.66 -26.65 -26.12
N THR A 98 24.48 -27.05 -25.63
CA THR A 98 24.09 -28.36 -25.05
C THR A 98 24.24 -28.71 -23.55
N THR A 99 23.15 -29.35 -23.10
CA THR A 99 22.75 -29.88 -21.80
C THR A 99 23.40 -31.22 -21.42
N LYS A 100 23.84 -31.38 -20.15
CA LYS A 100 23.62 -32.56 -19.26
C LYS A 100 24.48 -32.51 -17.99
N VAL A 101 23.86 -32.81 -16.83
CA VAL A 101 24.43 -33.22 -15.53
C VAL A 101 25.24 -32.16 -14.75
N LEU A 102 24.74 -31.78 -13.56
CA LEU A 102 25.52 -31.10 -12.51
C LEU A 102 26.55 -32.10 -11.95
N PRO A 103 27.84 -31.89 -12.24
CA PRO A 103 28.79 -31.57 -11.18
C PRO A 103 29.90 -30.63 -11.69
N HIS A 104 29.60 -29.34 -11.86
CA HIS A 104 30.56 -28.23 -11.86
C HIS A 104 29.81 -26.94 -11.46
N SER A 105 29.42 -26.87 -10.19
CA SER A 105 28.56 -25.83 -9.62
C SER A 105 29.21 -24.44 -9.46
N SER A 106 30.28 -24.13 -10.19
CA SER A 106 31.03 -22.88 -10.01
C SER A 106 30.59 -21.76 -10.96
N GLY A 107 29.48 -21.91 -11.69
CA GLY A 107 29.03 -20.89 -12.67
C GLY A 107 27.52 -20.65 -12.83
N LEU A 108 26.64 -21.49 -12.25
CA LEU A 108 25.19 -21.39 -12.48
C LEU A 108 24.47 -20.45 -11.49
N LEU A 109 24.98 -20.38 -10.25
CA LEU A 109 24.48 -19.53 -9.19
C LEU A 109 25.63 -18.71 -8.63
N SER A 110 25.41 -17.42 -8.42
CA SER A 110 26.40 -16.55 -7.76
C SER A 110 25.69 -15.48 -6.95
N VAL A 111 26.25 -15.15 -5.79
CA VAL A 111 25.77 -14.02 -5.00
C VAL A 111 26.23 -12.75 -5.69
N ARG A 112 25.28 -12.05 -6.32
CA ARG A 112 25.51 -10.83 -7.06
C ARG A 112 25.66 -9.63 -6.14
N ASP A 113 24.75 -9.49 -5.18
CA ASP A 113 24.74 -8.40 -4.21
C ASP A 113 24.31 -8.87 -2.83
N ILE A 114 24.68 -8.06 -1.83
CA ILE A 114 24.35 -8.30 -0.42
C ILE A 114 23.74 -7.03 0.17
N VAL A 115 22.59 -7.14 0.83
CA VAL A 115 21.93 -6.01 1.49
C VAL A 115 21.77 -6.34 2.97
N ALA A 116 22.44 -5.58 3.83
CA ALA A 116 22.28 -5.73 5.28
C ALA A 116 21.12 -4.86 5.77
N PHE A 117 20.11 -5.51 6.35
CA PHE A 117 19.05 -4.88 7.12
C PHE A 117 19.39 -4.95 8.61
N PRO A 118 18.67 -4.24 9.50
CA PRO A 118 18.97 -4.26 10.93
C PRO A 118 18.97 -5.67 11.56
N ASP A 119 18.00 -6.52 11.17
CA ASP A 119 17.77 -7.84 11.78
C ASP A 119 17.90 -8.99 10.77
N GLU A 120 18.25 -8.72 9.51
CA GLU A 120 18.33 -9.71 8.44
C GLU A 120 19.42 -9.33 7.43
N VAL A 121 19.94 -10.30 6.68
CA VAL A 121 20.78 -10.03 5.51
C VAL A 121 20.14 -10.64 4.28
N MET A 122 20.04 -9.90 3.19
CA MET A 122 19.53 -10.40 1.92
C MET A 122 20.64 -10.58 0.91
N LEU A 123 20.69 -11.76 0.32
CA LEU A 123 21.58 -12.11 -0.78
C LEU A 123 20.77 -12.09 -2.08
N LEU A 124 21.21 -11.27 -3.05
CA LEU A 124 20.67 -11.30 -4.41
C LEU A 124 21.49 -12.30 -5.21
N VAL A 125 20.89 -13.46 -5.52
CA VAL A 125 21.58 -14.58 -6.16
C VAL A 125 21.21 -14.61 -7.63
N ARG A 126 22.19 -14.37 -8.50
CA ARG A 126 22.03 -14.52 -9.94
C ARG A 126 21.90 -16.00 -10.26
N THR A 127 20.96 -16.32 -11.15
CA THR A 127 20.71 -17.68 -11.64
C THR A 127 20.77 -17.72 -13.16
N VAL A 128 20.89 -18.93 -13.70
CA VAL A 128 20.62 -19.20 -15.12
C VAL A 128 19.13 -19.48 -15.31
N TYR A 129 18.57 -18.93 -16.39
CA TYR A 129 17.15 -19.03 -16.75
C TYR A 129 16.61 -20.47 -16.60
N ARG A 130 15.46 -20.62 -15.92
CA ARG A 130 14.76 -21.90 -15.62
C ARG A 130 15.45 -22.84 -14.62
N ALA A 131 16.49 -22.42 -13.91
CA ALA A 131 16.97 -23.21 -12.78
C ALA A 131 15.85 -23.36 -11.72
N PRO A 132 15.61 -24.57 -11.17
CA PRO A 132 14.65 -24.75 -10.09
C PRO A 132 15.10 -23.95 -8.86
N ILE A 133 14.14 -23.40 -8.11
CA ILE A 133 14.44 -22.76 -6.83
C ILE A 133 14.95 -23.86 -5.88
N PRO A 134 16.16 -23.72 -5.30
CA PRO A 134 16.60 -24.65 -4.28
C PRO A 134 15.65 -24.61 -3.08
N ARG A 135 15.37 -25.77 -2.47
CA ARG A 135 14.59 -25.80 -1.23
C ARG A 135 15.33 -25.02 -0.14
N LYS A 136 14.59 -24.28 0.68
CA LYS A 136 15.10 -23.54 1.85
C LYS A 136 15.99 -24.41 2.74
N SER A 137 15.55 -25.64 3.04
CA SER A 137 16.29 -26.61 3.86
C SER A 137 17.61 -27.11 3.23
N ALA A 138 17.78 -26.97 1.92
CA ALA A 138 18.98 -27.37 1.20
C ALA A 138 20.09 -26.30 1.22
N LEU A 139 19.78 -25.09 1.68
CA LEU A 139 20.71 -23.96 1.70
C LEU A 139 20.87 -23.39 3.12
N MET A 140 22.04 -22.82 3.37
CA MET A 140 22.37 -22.03 4.57
C MET A 140 23.12 -20.77 4.15
N CYS A 141 22.98 -19.72 4.94
CA CYS A 141 23.80 -18.53 4.76
C CYS A 141 25.10 -18.69 5.56
N MET A 142 26.24 -18.39 4.93
CA MET A 142 27.54 -18.45 5.57
C MET A 142 28.14 -17.05 5.64
N PHE A 143 28.47 -16.61 6.84
CA PHE A 143 29.15 -15.36 7.12
C PHE A 143 30.59 -15.67 7.51
N GLY A 144 31.52 -15.27 6.66
CA GLY A 144 32.94 -15.54 6.82
C GLY A 144 33.25 -17.03 6.77
N LYS A 145 34.19 -17.47 7.61
CA LYS A 145 34.68 -18.86 7.59
C LYS A 145 33.94 -19.81 8.53
N LYS A 146 33.10 -19.30 9.43
CA LYS A 146 32.63 -20.10 10.58
C LYS A 146 31.16 -19.95 10.92
N GLU A 147 30.52 -18.83 10.60
CA GLU A 147 29.15 -18.60 11.03
C GLU A 147 28.17 -19.03 9.95
N ARG A 148 27.22 -19.89 10.34
CA ARG A 148 26.14 -20.35 9.47
C ARG A 148 24.83 -19.97 10.11
N THR A 149 23.96 -19.33 9.35
CA THR A 149 22.62 -18.96 9.81
C THR A 149 21.56 -19.59 8.91
N GLY A 150 20.35 -19.67 9.45
CA GLY A 150 19.19 -20.14 8.71
C GLY A 150 18.80 -19.17 7.59
N ILE A 151 18.03 -19.70 6.65
CA ILE A 151 17.33 -18.89 5.65
C ILE A 151 15.92 -18.66 6.17
N TYR A 152 15.43 -17.43 6.06
CA TYR A 152 14.02 -17.10 6.29
C TYR A 152 13.19 -17.32 5.03
N THR A 153 13.62 -16.82 3.87
CA THR A 153 12.83 -16.93 2.64
C THR A 153 13.70 -16.97 1.39
N ILE A 154 13.14 -17.52 0.31
CA ILE A 154 13.72 -17.54 -1.04
C ILE A 154 12.61 -17.17 -2.02
N GLU A 155 12.79 -16.09 -2.78
CA GLU A 155 11.79 -15.63 -3.75
C GLU A 155 12.44 -15.15 -5.06
N TRP A 156 11.78 -15.37 -6.20
CA TRP A 156 12.19 -14.76 -7.46
C TRP A 156 11.92 -13.26 -7.43
N LYS A 157 12.97 -12.45 -7.58
CA LYS A 157 12.85 -10.99 -7.63
C LYS A 157 12.33 -10.51 -8.99
N ASP A 158 12.64 -11.22 -10.07
CA ASP A 158 12.32 -10.83 -11.44
C ASP A 158 11.42 -11.85 -12.16
N GLU A 159 10.59 -11.35 -13.08
CA GLU A 159 9.71 -12.19 -13.91
C GLU A 159 10.51 -13.13 -14.82
N SER A 160 11.73 -12.74 -15.20
CA SER A 160 12.65 -13.58 -15.98
C SER A 160 13.23 -14.74 -15.19
N ARG A 161 13.02 -14.83 -13.87
CA ARG A 161 13.57 -15.88 -13.00
C ARG A 161 15.09 -16.02 -13.16
N THR A 162 15.77 -14.90 -13.10
CA THR A 162 17.24 -14.79 -13.20
C THR A 162 17.88 -14.21 -11.95
N LEU A 163 17.07 -13.70 -11.01
CA LEU A 163 17.54 -13.14 -9.75
C LEU A 163 16.65 -13.62 -8.59
N LEU A 164 17.25 -14.30 -7.62
CA LEU A 164 16.61 -14.70 -6.37
C LEU A 164 16.95 -13.69 -5.27
N ALA A 165 15.97 -13.35 -4.45
CA ALA A 165 16.17 -12.71 -3.16
C ALA A 165 16.14 -13.78 -2.07
N VAL A 166 17.26 -13.99 -1.38
CA VAL A 166 17.39 -14.95 -0.28
C VAL A 166 17.58 -14.18 1.03
N ARG A 167 16.66 -14.34 1.98
CA ARG A 167 16.73 -13.73 3.31
C ARG A 167 17.42 -14.65 4.28
N CYS A 168 18.50 -14.19 4.88
CA CYS A 168 19.26 -14.86 5.92
C CYS A 168 18.92 -14.25 7.27
N GLU A 169 18.91 -15.10 8.30
CA GLU A 169 19.01 -14.64 9.67
C GLU A 169 20.31 -13.87 9.86
N HIS A 170 20.24 -12.73 10.56
CA HIS A 170 21.40 -11.88 10.78
C HIS A 170 22.41 -12.63 11.65
N PRO A 171 23.71 -12.61 11.31
CA PRO A 171 24.74 -13.20 12.16
C PRO A 171 24.70 -12.54 13.54
N THR A 172 24.86 -13.32 14.60
CA THR A 172 24.99 -12.77 15.96
C THR A 172 26.25 -11.88 16.02
N MET A 173 26.35 -10.95 17.00
CA MET A 173 27.42 -9.92 17.09
C MET A 173 28.87 -10.45 17.26
N ALA A 174 29.19 -11.64 16.77
CA ALA A 174 30.48 -12.27 16.87
C ALA A 174 31.28 -12.29 15.55
N LEU A 175 31.14 -11.33 14.61
CA LEU A 175 32.18 -11.11 13.58
C LEU A 175 32.12 -9.73 12.90
N ASN A 176 32.56 -8.69 13.62
CA ASN A 176 32.99 -7.41 13.03
C ASN A 176 34.25 -7.53 12.12
N ARG A 177 34.65 -8.76 11.76
CA ARG A 177 35.87 -9.07 11.00
C ARG A 177 35.63 -9.96 9.78
N SER A 178 34.41 -10.45 9.56
CA SER A 178 34.11 -11.22 8.35
C SER A 178 33.90 -10.28 7.17
N LYS A 179 34.54 -10.57 6.01
CA LYS A 179 34.41 -9.77 4.79
C LYS A 179 33.42 -10.34 3.76
N ASP A 180 32.93 -11.55 3.98
CA ASP A 180 32.15 -12.30 2.98
C ASP A 180 30.84 -12.82 3.59
N ALA A 181 29.74 -12.68 2.85
CA ALA A 181 28.50 -13.40 3.10
C ALA A 181 28.11 -14.12 1.80
N THR A 182 27.84 -15.42 1.92
CA THR A 182 27.57 -16.29 0.78
C THR A 182 26.50 -17.32 1.13
N LEU A 183 26.05 -18.09 0.14
CA LEU A 183 25.22 -19.26 0.33
C LEU A 183 26.06 -20.54 0.22
N VAL A 184 25.77 -21.47 1.11
CA VAL A 184 26.31 -22.82 1.09
C VAL A 184 25.18 -23.83 1.04
N PHE A 185 25.43 -24.98 0.44
CA PHE A 185 24.49 -26.09 0.47
C PHE A 185 24.62 -26.81 1.81
N SER A 186 23.52 -26.94 2.57
CA SER A 186 23.53 -27.38 3.98
C SER A 186 24.27 -28.70 4.22
N HIS A 187 24.17 -29.64 3.27
CA HIS A 187 24.73 -31.00 3.37
C HIS A 187 26.01 -31.19 2.53
N SER A 188 26.68 -30.12 2.13
CA SER A 188 27.93 -30.20 1.36
C SER A 188 28.87 -29.03 1.67
N ASN A 189 30.11 -29.11 1.18
CA ASN A 189 31.05 -27.99 1.24
C ASN A 189 30.98 -27.08 0.00
N ILE A 190 29.90 -27.17 -0.79
CA ILE A 190 29.71 -26.33 -1.96
C ILE A 190 29.33 -24.92 -1.50
N VAL A 191 30.20 -23.96 -1.85
CA VAL A 191 30.03 -22.54 -1.58
C VAL A 191 29.74 -21.82 -2.90
N LEU A 192 28.73 -20.96 -2.92
CA LEU A 192 28.46 -20.16 -4.10
C LEU A 192 29.51 -19.06 -4.28
N PRO A 193 29.99 -18.83 -5.51
CA PRO A 193 30.81 -17.67 -5.83
C PRO A 193 30.10 -16.37 -5.44
N THR A 194 30.86 -15.39 -4.95
CA THR A 194 30.33 -14.12 -4.44
C THR A 194 31.00 -12.95 -5.17
N ALA A 195 30.19 -12.10 -5.83
CA ALA A 195 30.65 -10.91 -6.56
C ALA A 195 30.63 -9.63 -5.69
N ALA A 196 29.95 -9.67 -4.54
CA ALA A 196 29.87 -8.56 -3.59
C ALA A 196 30.48 -8.95 -2.23
N GLN A 197 31.14 -8.02 -1.56
CA GLN A 197 31.63 -8.26 -0.20
C GLN A 197 30.57 -7.88 0.83
N TYR A 198 30.48 -8.65 1.90
CA TYR A 198 29.66 -8.29 3.04
C TYR A 198 30.44 -7.29 3.88
N LEU A 199 30.13 -6.01 3.72
CA LEU A 199 30.59 -5.01 4.66
C LEU A 199 29.53 -4.97 5.76
N SER A 200 29.90 -5.25 7.01
CA SER A 200 29.00 -5.14 8.17
C SER A 200 28.40 -3.72 8.31
N ASN A 201 29.06 -2.72 7.69
CA ASN A 201 28.57 -1.34 7.56
C ASN A 201 27.84 -1.05 6.22
N SER A 202 27.42 -2.07 5.46
CA SER A 202 26.60 -1.93 4.24
C SER A 202 25.18 -1.54 4.60
N SER A 203 25.01 -0.35 5.15
CA SER A 203 23.72 0.17 5.55
C SER A 203 22.72 0.10 4.38
N TRP A 204 21.51 -0.40 4.65
CA TRP A 204 20.35 -0.30 3.75
C TRP A 204 20.05 1.16 3.32
N LYS A 205 20.66 2.16 3.97
CA LYS A 205 20.49 3.58 3.68
C LYS A 205 21.84 4.32 3.67
N PRO A 206 22.18 5.12 2.63
CA PRO A 206 21.43 5.32 1.39
C PRO A 206 21.68 4.20 0.36
N LEU A 207 20.63 3.79 -0.37
CA LEU A 207 20.73 2.72 -1.37
C LEU A 207 19.69 2.92 -2.47
N VAL A 208 20.09 2.78 -3.74
CA VAL A 208 19.16 2.58 -4.86
C VAL A 208 18.85 1.09 -4.97
N TYR A 209 17.60 0.70 -4.76
CA TYR A 209 17.23 -0.71 -4.58
C TYR A 209 16.37 -1.27 -5.70
N GLU A 210 15.54 -0.45 -6.35
CA GLU A 210 14.70 -0.89 -7.46
C GLU A 210 14.70 0.13 -8.60
N THR A 211 14.37 -0.33 -9.80
CA THR A 211 14.14 0.55 -10.95
C THR A 211 12.94 0.11 -11.77
N LEU A 212 12.25 1.07 -12.38
CA LEU A 212 11.17 0.84 -13.33
C LEU A 212 11.34 1.74 -14.56
N THR A 213 11.52 1.12 -15.71
CA THR A 213 11.64 1.84 -16.98
C THR A 213 10.26 2.04 -17.60
N LEU A 214 9.91 3.30 -17.86
CA LEU A 214 8.70 3.73 -18.56
C LEU A 214 9.03 4.12 -20.00
N ALA A 215 8.01 4.48 -20.78
CA ALA A 215 8.17 4.88 -22.17
C ALA A 215 9.01 6.16 -22.36
N ASP A 216 9.06 7.04 -21.36
CA ASP A 216 9.66 8.38 -21.45
C ASP A 216 10.69 8.70 -20.34
N SER A 217 10.86 7.77 -19.39
CA SER A 217 11.64 7.99 -18.18
C SER A 217 12.07 6.67 -17.53
N VAL A 218 13.07 6.75 -16.65
CA VAL A 218 13.48 5.65 -15.75
C VAL A 218 13.21 6.10 -14.34
N LEU A 219 12.48 5.32 -13.55
CA LEU A 219 12.31 5.59 -12.13
C LEU A 219 13.30 4.76 -11.33
N LEU A 220 13.99 5.41 -10.40
CA LEU A 220 14.79 4.77 -9.37
C LEU A 220 14.04 4.86 -8.05
N PHE A 221 14.06 3.77 -7.31
CA PHE A 221 13.60 3.72 -5.93
C PHE A 221 14.81 3.73 -5.01
N ALA A 222 14.93 4.78 -4.22
CA ALA A 222 16.12 5.10 -3.44
C ALA A 222 15.78 5.37 -1.99
N LYS A 223 16.39 4.59 -1.09
CA LYS A 223 16.22 4.71 0.35
C LYS A 223 17.23 5.70 0.94
N GLY A 224 16.84 6.42 1.98
CA GLY A 224 17.72 7.30 2.74
C GLY A 224 17.92 8.71 2.16
N LEU A 225 17.06 9.12 1.22
CA LEU A 225 17.02 10.50 0.71
C LEU A 225 16.21 11.46 1.59
N VAL A 226 15.28 10.91 2.36
CA VAL A 226 14.41 11.61 3.31
C VAL A 226 14.50 10.96 4.69
N ASP A 227 14.25 11.72 5.76
CA ASP A 227 14.24 11.21 7.14
C ASP A 227 12.99 10.36 7.45
N SER A 228 12.88 9.85 8.68
CA SER A 228 11.73 9.03 9.11
C SER A 228 10.41 9.81 9.17
N GLN A 229 10.46 11.14 9.09
CA GLN A 229 9.31 12.03 9.00
C GLN A 229 9.05 12.48 7.54
N GLY A 230 9.76 11.91 6.57
CA GLY A 230 9.60 12.22 5.14
C GLY A 230 10.19 13.57 4.73
N ARG A 231 10.99 14.22 5.58
CA ARG A 231 11.61 15.52 5.27
C ARG A 231 12.90 15.30 4.48
N PRO A 232 13.20 16.15 3.48
CA PRO A 232 14.48 16.14 2.79
C PRO A 232 15.64 16.28 3.79
N ASN A 233 16.56 15.32 3.79
CA ASN A 233 17.81 15.45 4.52
C ASN A 233 18.75 16.47 3.83
N ASN A 234 19.91 16.73 4.42
CA ASN A 234 20.86 17.68 3.83
C ASN A 234 21.35 17.26 2.43
N HIS A 235 21.35 15.96 2.12
CA HIS A 235 21.74 15.43 0.81
C HIS A 235 20.69 15.72 -0.27
N SER A 236 19.40 15.77 0.09
CA SER A 236 18.30 16.10 -0.82
C SER A 236 17.98 17.59 -0.92
N LYS A 237 18.85 18.49 -0.44
CA LYS A 237 18.71 19.95 -0.66
C LYS A 237 19.34 20.44 -1.97
N GLU A 238 20.18 19.64 -2.63
CA GLU A 238 20.85 19.97 -3.91
C GLU A 238 20.22 19.23 -5.11
N LEU A 239 18.89 19.04 -5.11
CA LEU A 239 18.15 18.17 -6.05
C LEU A 239 18.41 18.45 -7.54
N HIS A 240 18.59 19.72 -7.91
CA HIS A 240 18.85 20.15 -9.29
C HIS A 240 20.24 19.72 -9.81
N LYS A 241 21.15 19.30 -8.91
CA LYS A 241 22.49 18.83 -9.26
C LYS A 241 22.61 17.31 -9.24
N LEU A 242 21.49 16.61 -9.09
CA LEU A 242 21.45 15.15 -9.08
C LEU A 242 21.47 14.61 -10.51
N HIS A 243 22.19 13.51 -10.70
CA HIS A 243 22.24 12.81 -11.97
C HIS A 243 21.96 11.33 -11.75
N CYS A 244 21.23 10.70 -12.66
CA CYS A 244 21.09 9.26 -12.67
C CYS A 244 22.25 8.68 -13.47
N SER A 245 22.99 7.77 -12.86
CA SER A 245 24.21 7.16 -13.40
C SER A 245 23.92 5.73 -13.80
N PHE A 246 24.16 5.39 -15.06
CA PHE A 246 23.95 4.06 -15.63
C PHE A 246 25.31 3.42 -15.94
N GLY A 247 25.53 2.22 -15.38
CA GLY A 247 26.77 1.48 -15.51
C GLY A 247 27.98 2.16 -14.85
N GLN A 248 29.10 1.45 -14.84
CA GLN A 248 30.38 1.95 -14.34
C GLN A 248 31.46 1.67 -15.39
N SER A 249 32.27 2.68 -15.68
CA SER A 249 33.46 2.62 -16.52
C SER A 249 34.63 1.97 -15.78
N GLU A 250 35.61 1.48 -16.54
CA GLU A 250 36.84 0.87 -16.02
C GLU A 250 37.65 1.82 -15.12
N HIS A 251 37.52 3.13 -15.32
CA HIS A 251 38.20 4.16 -14.53
C HIS A 251 37.36 4.71 -13.36
N GLY A 252 36.24 4.06 -13.02
CA GLY A 252 35.47 4.39 -11.82
C GLY A 252 34.39 5.47 -11.97
N GLY A 253 34.16 6.01 -13.17
CA GLY A 253 33.04 6.93 -13.49
C GLY A 253 31.79 6.22 -14.04
N ALA A 254 30.64 6.91 -14.13
CA ALA A 254 29.43 6.36 -14.75
C ALA A 254 29.57 6.30 -16.29
N LEU A 255 29.03 5.27 -16.95
CA LEU A 255 29.08 5.18 -18.42
C LEU A 255 28.15 6.20 -19.08
N VAL A 256 26.95 6.38 -18.53
CA VAL A 256 25.97 7.34 -19.01
C VAL A 256 25.33 8.04 -17.83
N GLN A 257 25.20 9.36 -17.91
CA GLN A 257 24.47 10.14 -16.92
C GLN A 257 23.26 10.82 -17.56
N THR A 258 22.14 10.82 -16.85
CA THR A 258 20.92 11.52 -17.28
C THR A 258 20.43 12.45 -16.18
N ALA A 259 19.66 13.47 -16.57
CA ALA A 259 19.10 14.43 -15.64
C ALA A 259 17.99 13.79 -14.78
N VAL A 260 17.96 14.13 -13.49
CA VAL A 260 16.79 13.91 -12.64
C VAL A 260 15.71 14.92 -13.02
N LYS A 261 14.52 14.43 -13.40
CA LYS A 261 13.34 15.24 -13.72
C LYS A 261 12.54 15.58 -12.47
N VAL A 262 12.31 14.58 -11.61
CA VAL A 262 11.47 14.70 -10.41
C VAL A 262 12.04 13.83 -9.31
N ILE A 263 11.88 14.25 -8.07
CA ILE A 263 12.22 13.47 -6.88
C ILE A 263 11.21 13.76 -5.78
N ALA A 264 10.65 12.71 -5.20
CA ALA A 264 9.71 12.79 -4.09
C ALA A 264 9.74 11.49 -3.28
N GLN A 265 9.84 11.58 -1.95
CA GLN A 265 10.00 10.43 -1.06
C GLN A 265 11.18 9.54 -1.50
N GLU A 266 10.91 8.30 -1.90
CA GLU A 266 11.90 7.34 -2.40
C GLU A 266 11.91 7.25 -3.92
N VAL A 267 11.07 8.02 -4.61
CA VAL A 267 10.93 7.98 -6.07
C VAL A 267 11.81 9.05 -6.70
N VAL A 268 12.68 8.64 -7.61
CA VAL A 268 13.49 9.53 -8.45
C VAL A 268 13.20 9.23 -9.90
N ARG A 269 12.62 10.20 -10.63
CA ARG A 269 12.36 10.07 -12.06
C ARG A 269 13.52 10.68 -12.85
N CYS A 270 14.17 9.86 -13.64
CA CYS A 270 15.29 10.21 -14.52
C CYS A 270 14.82 10.33 -15.97
N ALA A 271 15.52 11.14 -16.76
CA ALA A 271 15.42 11.05 -18.22
C ALA A 271 15.97 9.69 -18.71
N LEU A 272 15.42 9.19 -19.82
CA LEU A 272 15.94 7.99 -20.47
C LEU A 272 17.37 8.20 -20.95
N PRO A 273 18.22 7.15 -20.90
CA PRO A 273 19.49 7.16 -21.60
C PRO A 273 19.30 7.39 -23.11
N PRO A 274 20.31 7.93 -23.81
CA PRO A 274 20.22 8.13 -25.25
C PRO A 274 19.88 6.82 -26.01
N PRO A 275 18.99 6.84 -27.02
CA PRO A 275 18.51 5.63 -27.69
C PRO A 275 19.62 4.76 -28.31
N ASN A 276 20.74 5.36 -28.70
CA ASN A 276 21.89 4.67 -29.29
C ASN A 276 22.69 3.84 -28.27
N VAL A 277 22.60 4.15 -26.96
CA VAL A 277 23.32 3.44 -25.89
C VAL A 277 22.40 2.67 -24.96
N ILE A 278 21.08 2.96 -24.97
CA ILE A 278 20.12 2.39 -24.01
C ILE A 278 20.18 0.85 -23.94
N GLN A 279 20.29 0.16 -25.10
CA GLN A 279 20.38 -1.30 -25.14
C GLN A 279 21.68 -1.85 -24.54
N GLN A 280 22.79 -1.11 -24.65
CA GLN A 280 24.08 -1.49 -24.08
C GLN A 280 24.06 -1.40 -22.55
N LEU A 281 23.22 -0.53 -22.00
CA LEU A 281 23.06 -0.36 -20.55
C LEU A 281 22.23 -1.46 -19.90
N LYS A 282 21.56 -2.32 -20.68
CA LYS A 282 20.70 -3.38 -20.13
C LYS A 282 21.51 -4.32 -19.23
N GLY A 283 21.02 -4.55 -18.03
CA GLY A 283 21.64 -5.38 -17.00
C GLY A 283 22.73 -4.68 -16.18
N MET A 284 23.11 -3.45 -16.54
CA MET A 284 24.08 -2.64 -15.79
C MET A 284 23.42 -1.98 -14.56
N PRO A 285 24.16 -1.71 -13.48
CA PRO A 285 23.60 -1.04 -12.31
C PRO A 285 23.16 0.38 -12.66
N VAL A 286 22.08 0.86 -12.04
CA VAL A 286 21.66 2.26 -12.11
C VAL A 286 21.68 2.86 -10.72
N SER A 287 22.32 4.01 -10.59
CA SER A 287 22.47 4.71 -9.33
C SER A 287 22.05 6.17 -9.44
N LEU A 288 21.96 6.83 -8.29
CA LEU A 288 21.80 8.26 -8.15
C LEU A 288 23.15 8.86 -7.73
N PHE A 289 23.67 9.79 -8.51
CA PHE A 289 24.81 10.61 -8.13
C PHE A 289 24.34 11.83 -7.34
N VAL A 290 24.90 11.99 -6.14
CA VAL A 290 24.63 13.13 -5.26
C VAL A 290 25.93 13.93 -5.09
N PRO A 291 25.94 15.25 -5.33
CA PRO A 291 27.12 16.08 -5.10
C PRO A 291 27.69 15.89 -3.69
N LYS A 292 29.02 15.89 -3.59
CA LYS A 292 29.80 15.68 -2.33
C LYS A 292 29.69 14.29 -1.70
N ILE A 293 28.79 13.43 -2.15
CA ILE A 293 28.70 12.02 -1.72
C ILE A 293 29.27 11.10 -2.79
N GLY A 294 28.96 11.38 -4.06
CA GLY A 294 29.23 10.49 -5.18
C GLY A 294 28.01 9.67 -5.57
N ALA A 295 28.24 8.60 -6.34
CA ALA A 295 27.19 7.65 -6.69
C ALA A 295 26.77 6.86 -5.45
N LEU A 296 25.46 6.83 -5.17
CA LEU A 296 24.91 5.97 -4.14
C LEU A 296 25.22 4.51 -4.47
N ARG A 297 25.32 3.67 -3.44
CA ARG A 297 25.35 2.23 -3.67
C ARG A 297 24.04 1.83 -4.36
N SER A 298 24.11 0.89 -5.31
CA SER A 298 22.93 0.40 -6.02
C SER A 298 22.93 -1.12 -6.09
N VAL A 299 21.75 -1.70 -5.91
CA VAL A 299 21.40 -3.08 -6.25
C VAL A 299 20.26 -3.12 -7.30
N ALA A 300 19.95 -1.96 -7.89
CA ALA A 300 18.99 -1.80 -8.96
C ALA A 300 19.70 -1.90 -10.32
N TYR A 301 19.15 -2.70 -11.21
CA TYR A 301 19.74 -2.99 -12.52
C TYR A 301 18.84 -2.50 -13.63
N PHE A 302 19.41 -1.77 -14.58
CA PHE A 302 18.66 -1.24 -15.69
C PHE A 302 18.08 -2.37 -16.52
N ASP A 303 16.78 -2.33 -16.75
CA ASP A 303 16.15 -3.21 -17.73
C ASP A 303 15.23 -2.40 -18.63
N ILE A 304 14.99 -2.94 -19.82
CA ILE A 304 14.12 -2.34 -20.82
C ILE A 304 13.00 -3.35 -21.06
N PRO A 305 11.81 -3.10 -20.46
CA PRO A 305 10.65 -3.95 -20.66
C PRO A 305 10.28 -4.03 -22.15
N ALA A 306 9.74 -5.18 -22.56
CA ALA A 306 9.23 -5.36 -23.92
C ALA A 306 8.14 -4.34 -24.28
N SER A 307 7.41 -3.81 -23.30
CA SER A 307 6.41 -2.75 -23.50
C SER A 307 6.99 -1.42 -23.96
N VAL A 308 8.28 -1.15 -23.67
CA VAL A 308 8.99 0.06 -24.11
C VAL A 308 9.58 -0.15 -25.51
N THR A 309 10.06 -1.35 -25.83
CA THR A 309 10.62 -1.66 -27.17
C THR A 309 9.53 -1.93 -28.22
N ARG A 310 8.36 -2.40 -27.79
CA ARG A 310 7.15 -2.57 -28.60
C ARG A 310 6.01 -1.83 -27.92
N PRO A 311 5.98 -0.48 -27.98
CA PRO A 311 4.86 0.26 -27.44
C PRO A 311 3.61 -0.24 -28.16
N ARG A 312 2.69 -0.84 -27.38
CA ARG A 312 1.33 -1.07 -27.88
C ARG A 312 0.85 0.31 -28.35
N PRO A 313 0.32 0.44 -29.58
CA PRO A 313 -0.26 1.71 -29.99
C PRO A 313 -1.23 2.10 -28.89
N ALA A 314 -1.02 3.29 -28.30
CA ALA A 314 -1.95 3.83 -27.33
C ALA A 314 -3.27 3.97 -28.06
N SER A 315 -4.13 2.95 -27.96
CA SER A 315 -5.47 3.07 -28.53
C SER A 315 -6.12 4.18 -27.72
N PRO A 316 -6.56 5.29 -28.33
CA PRO A 316 -7.45 6.24 -27.67
C PRO A 316 -8.76 5.48 -27.43
N GLY A 317 -8.79 4.74 -26.33
CA GLY A 317 -9.76 3.68 -26.07
C GLY A 317 -9.72 3.27 -24.61
N ARG A 318 -10.83 2.69 -24.16
CA ARG A 318 -11.05 2.26 -22.78
C ARG A 318 -9.90 1.36 -22.31
N LYS A 319 -9.42 1.56 -21.09
CA LYS A 319 -8.45 0.66 -20.43
C LYS A 319 -8.99 -0.78 -20.43
N ARG A 320 -8.10 -1.76 -20.38
CA ARG A 320 -8.47 -3.18 -20.39
C ARG A 320 -9.39 -3.54 -19.22
N PHE A 321 -9.08 -2.97 -18.05
CA PHE A 321 -9.85 -3.10 -16.82
C PHE A 321 -10.26 -1.72 -16.31
N PHE A 322 -11.48 -1.61 -15.83
CA PHE A 322 -11.98 -0.38 -15.24
C PHE A 322 -11.50 -0.23 -13.79
N VAL A 323 -11.57 -1.29 -12.98
CA VAL A 323 -11.02 -1.25 -11.60
C VAL A 323 -10.11 -2.44 -11.33
N CYS A 324 -8.94 -2.13 -10.79
CA CYS A 324 -7.99 -3.09 -10.25
C CYS A 324 -7.78 -2.84 -8.75
N ALA A 325 -7.13 -3.76 -8.06
CA ALA A 325 -6.71 -3.57 -6.67
C ALA A 325 -5.20 -3.76 -6.54
N CYS A 326 -4.58 -2.96 -5.69
CA CYS A 326 -3.19 -3.07 -5.31
C CYS A 326 -3.06 -3.16 -3.80
N THR A 327 -2.28 -4.13 -3.34
CA THR A 327 -2.00 -4.33 -1.92
C THR A 327 -0.57 -4.80 -1.72
N MET A 328 -0.07 -4.68 -0.50
CA MET A 328 1.25 -5.18 -0.08
C MET A 328 1.08 -6.00 1.18
N LEU A 329 1.71 -7.17 1.24
CA LEU A 329 1.53 -8.11 2.33
C LEU A 329 2.84 -8.81 2.71
N TRP A 330 2.82 -9.38 3.92
CA TRP A 330 3.84 -10.31 4.42
C TRP A 330 3.16 -11.30 5.36
N ASN A 331 3.19 -12.59 5.04
CA ASN A 331 2.58 -13.66 5.83
C ASN A 331 1.09 -13.43 6.12
N GLN A 332 0.31 -13.12 5.09
CA GLN A 332 -1.12 -12.83 5.17
C GLN A 332 -1.94 -13.62 4.13
N ALA A 333 -1.42 -14.74 3.61
CA ALA A 333 -2.07 -15.56 2.59
C ALA A 333 -3.48 -16.01 3.00
N HIS A 334 -3.70 -16.24 4.29
CA HIS A 334 -4.99 -16.65 4.85
C HIS A 334 -6.14 -15.64 4.61
N PHE A 335 -5.85 -14.37 4.31
CA PHE A 335 -6.89 -13.39 3.92
C PHE A 335 -7.23 -13.41 2.43
N LEU A 336 -6.33 -13.90 1.57
CA LEU A 336 -6.40 -13.66 0.13
C LEU A 336 -7.63 -14.30 -0.50
N THR A 337 -7.98 -15.53 -0.13
CA THR A 337 -9.15 -16.23 -0.71
C THR A 337 -10.44 -15.45 -0.46
N GLU A 338 -10.71 -15.06 0.79
CA GLU A 338 -11.90 -14.26 1.12
C GLU A 338 -11.84 -12.89 0.44
N TRP A 339 -10.71 -12.19 0.54
CA TRP A 339 -10.56 -10.82 0.04
C TRP A 339 -10.69 -10.72 -1.48
N ILE A 340 -10.06 -11.63 -2.24
CA ILE A 340 -10.13 -11.68 -3.70
C ILE A 340 -11.54 -12.06 -4.16
N MET A 341 -12.14 -13.09 -3.58
CA MET A 341 -13.50 -13.51 -3.96
C MET A 341 -14.53 -12.42 -3.67
N TYR A 342 -14.44 -11.78 -2.51
CA TYR A 342 -15.33 -10.70 -2.12
C TYR A 342 -15.21 -9.50 -3.06
N HIS A 343 -13.99 -9.00 -3.29
CA HIS A 343 -13.79 -7.84 -4.15
C HIS A 343 -14.02 -8.16 -5.64
N GLY A 344 -13.84 -9.41 -6.05
CA GLY A 344 -14.19 -9.88 -7.39
C GLY A 344 -15.68 -9.79 -7.66
N PHE A 345 -16.52 -10.16 -6.68
CA PHE A 345 -17.97 -9.95 -6.77
C PHE A 345 -18.36 -8.47 -6.85
N LEU A 346 -17.65 -7.60 -6.13
CA LEU A 346 -17.85 -6.15 -6.23
C LEU A 346 -17.41 -5.57 -7.58
N GLY A 347 -16.55 -6.30 -8.31
CA GLY A 347 -16.09 -6.02 -9.66
C GLY A 347 -14.71 -5.40 -9.76
N ILE A 348 -13.81 -5.74 -8.83
CA ILE A 348 -12.37 -5.68 -9.11
C ILE A 348 -12.03 -6.74 -10.14
N GLU A 349 -11.28 -6.35 -11.18
CA GLU A 349 -11.04 -7.20 -12.36
C GLU A 349 -9.62 -7.78 -12.40
N LYS A 350 -8.67 -7.15 -11.70
CA LYS A 350 -7.27 -7.58 -11.62
C LYS A 350 -6.64 -7.15 -10.29
N TRP A 351 -5.76 -8.01 -9.76
CA TRP A 351 -5.04 -7.79 -8.51
C TRP A 351 -3.53 -7.71 -8.73
N PHE A 352 -2.90 -6.75 -8.08
CA PHE A 352 -1.44 -6.63 -7.98
C PHE A 352 -1.07 -6.84 -6.51
N LEU A 353 -0.51 -8.00 -6.19
CA LEU A 353 -0.11 -8.38 -4.84
C LEU A 353 1.40 -8.18 -4.71
N TYR A 354 1.80 -7.15 -3.96
CA TYR A 354 3.21 -6.91 -3.63
C TYR A 354 3.57 -7.77 -2.44
N ASP A 355 4.28 -8.86 -2.69
CA ASP A 355 4.70 -9.78 -1.64
C ASP A 355 6.05 -9.34 -1.07
N ASN A 356 6.08 -9.04 0.22
CA ASN A 356 7.29 -8.61 0.91
C ASN A 356 8.08 -9.79 1.46
N ASN A 357 8.34 -10.80 0.60
CA ASN A 357 8.95 -12.08 0.94
C ASN A 357 8.19 -12.86 2.03
N SER A 358 6.96 -13.29 1.73
CA SER A 358 6.21 -14.19 2.61
C SER A 358 6.85 -15.59 2.70
N ASP A 359 6.69 -16.24 3.85
CA ASP A 359 7.11 -17.63 4.18
C ASP A 359 5.89 -18.51 4.50
N ASP A 360 4.68 -18.03 4.22
CA ASP A 360 3.43 -18.77 4.36
C ASP A 360 3.04 -19.48 3.05
N ASN A 361 1.86 -20.11 3.03
CA ASN A 361 1.38 -20.90 1.90
C ASN A 361 0.78 -20.05 0.75
N ILE A 362 1.31 -18.84 0.52
CA ILE A 362 0.78 -17.92 -0.50
C ILE A 362 0.71 -18.53 -1.90
N ASP A 363 1.72 -19.32 -2.29
CA ASP A 363 1.73 -19.97 -3.61
C ASP A 363 0.54 -20.93 -3.79
N GLU A 364 0.29 -21.78 -2.80
CA GLU A 364 -0.85 -22.71 -2.82
C GLU A 364 -2.20 -21.97 -2.89
N VAL A 365 -2.33 -20.88 -2.12
CA VAL A 365 -3.53 -20.05 -2.10
C VAL A 365 -3.77 -19.38 -3.46
N LEU A 366 -2.71 -18.85 -4.08
CA LEU A 366 -2.82 -18.18 -5.38
C LEU A 366 -3.07 -19.17 -6.52
N ASP A 367 -2.45 -20.35 -6.48
CA ASP A 367 -2.70 -21.43 -7.45
C ASP A 367 -4.17 -21.85 -7.43
N GLY A 368 -4.78 -21.93 -6.24
CA GLY A 368 -6.21 -22.21 -6.06
C GLY A 368 -7.16 -21.12 -6.59
N LEU A 369 -6.66 -19.90 -6.87
CA LEU A 369 -7.44 -18.77 -7.38
C LEU A 369 -7.16 -18.46 -8.86
N ALA A 370 -6.06 -18.97 -9.41
CA ALA A 370 -5.55 -18.61 -10.73
C ALA A 370 -6.50 -18.90 -11.90
N ALA A 371 -7.39 -19.89 -11.77
CA ALA A 371 -8.36 -20.24 -12.81
C ALA A 371 -9.48 -19.21 -12.97
N ASP A 372 -9.84 -18.50 -11.89
CA ASP A 372 -11.01 -17.61 -11.87
C ASP A 372 -10.65 -16.13 -11.74
N TYR A 373 -9.47 -15.82 -11.21
CA TYR A 373 -9.05 -14.46 -10.88
C TYR A 373 -7.74 -14.09 -11.54
N ASN A 374 -7.68 -12.86 -12.06
CA ASN A 374 -6.48 -12.31 -12.67
C ASN A 374 -5.58 -11.69 -11.59
N VAL A 375 -4.73 -12.52 -11.00
CA VAL A 375 -3.81 -12.11 -9.93
C VAL A 375 -2.39 -12.04 -10.45
N SER A 376 -1.71 -10.94 -10.20
CA SER A 376 -0.27 -10.77 -10.43
C SER A 376 0.43 -10.65 -9.09
N ARG A 377 1.27 -11.62 -8.73
CA ARG A 377 2.20 -11.53 -7.58
C ARG A 377 3.47 -10.82 -8.05
N ILE A 378 3.90 -9.82 -7.31
CA ILE A 378 5.11 -9.04 -7.57
C ILE A 378 5.98 -9.17 -6.32
N ALA A 379 7.15 -9.79 -6.46
CA ALA A 379 8.13 -9.81 -5.39
C ALA A 379 8.58 -8.37 -5.08
N TRP A 380 8.44 -7.98 -3.82
CA TRP A 380 8.83 -6.67 -3.33
C TRP A 380 9.68 -6.84 -2.08
N PRO A 381 10.93 -7.33 -2.19
CA PRO A 381 11.72 -7.81 -1.08
C PRO A 381 12.38 -6.68 -0.28
N TRP A 382 11.73 -5.51 -0.16
CA TRP A 382 12.32 -4.29 0.38
C TRP A 382 11.61 -3.87 1.67
N ILE A 383 12.34 -3.77 2.78
CA ILE A 383 11.72 -3.48 4.08
C ILE A 383 11.34 -2.00 4.21
N LYS A 384 10.19 -1.72 4.84
CA LYS A 384 9.69 -0.36 5.11
C LYS A 384 9.63 0.48 3.82
N THR A 385 9.00 -0.03 2.75
CA THR A 385 8.91 0.63 1.42
C THR A 385 7.49 0.56 0.80
N GLN A 386 6.44 0.52 1.62
CA GLN A 386 5.05 0.39 1.14
C GLN A 386 4.66 1.48 0.14
N GLU A 387 4.95 2.73 0.45
CA GLU A 387 4.65 3.89 -0.39
C GLU A 387 5.35 3.79 -1.75
N ALA A 388 6.61 3.34 -1.77
CA ALA A 388 7.36 3.09 -2.99
C ALA A 388 6.77 1.92 -3.79
N GLY A 389 6.38 0.83 -3.12
CA GLY A 389 5.71 -0.31 -3.76
C GLY A 389 4.37 0.08 -4.38
N PHE A 390 3.61 0.97 -3.75
CA PHE A 390 2.38 1.51 -4.32
C PHE A 390 2.62 2.48 -5.47
N SER A 391 3.68 3.30 -5.45
CA SER A 391 4.11 4.06 -6.63
C SER A 391 4.50 3.14 -7.79
N HIS A 392 5.25 2.06 -7.52
CA HIS A 392 5.61 1.05 -8.51
C HIS A 392 4.36 0.35 -9.09
N CYS A 393 3.42 0.00 -8.22
CA CYS A 393 2.15 -0.61 -8.59
C CYS A 393 1.28 0.28 -9.47
N ALA A 394 1.11 1.55 -9.08
CA ALA A 394 0.33 2.52 -9.84
C ALA A 394 0.82 2.63 -11.28
N LEU A 395 2.14 2.64 -11.49
CA LEU A 395 2.74 2.72 -12.81
C LEU A 395 2.61 1.42 -13.61
N ARG A 396 2.84 0.25 -12.99
CA ARG A 396 2.63 -1.05 -13.67
C ARG A 396 1.16 -1.23 -14.07
N ALA A 397 0.22 -0.81 -13.22
CA ALA A 397 -1.20 -0.92 -13.47
C ALA A 397 -1.69 0.07 -14.54
N LYS A 398 -1.01 1.20 -14.77
CA LYS A 398 -1.45 2.29 -15.67
C LYS A 398 -1.70 1.85 -17.11
N ALA A 399 -1.00 0.80 -17.56
CA ALA A 399 -1.18 0.24 -18.90
C ALA A 399 -2.51 -0.53 -19.06
N ASP A 400 -3.00 -1.14 -17.99
CA ASP A 400 -4.13 -2.07 -18.01
C ASP A 400 -5.40 -1.51 -17.34
N CYS A 401 -5.24 -0.69 -16.31
CA CYS A 401 -6.29 -0.30 -15.36
C CYS A 401 -6.62 1.20 -15.46
N GLU A 402 -7.90 1.55 -15.29
CA GLU A 402 -8.34 2.93 -15.18
C GLU A 402 -8.27 3.44 -13.74
N TRP A 403 -8.95 2.73 -12.83
CA TRP A 403 -8.96 2.99 -11.40
C TRP A 403 -8.26 1.88 -10.63
N VAL A 404 -7.60 2.23 -9.53
CA VAL A 404 -6.99 1.25 -8.61
C VAL A 404 -7.45 1.52 -7.19
N LEU A 405 -7.95 0.47 -6.53
CA LEU A 405 -8.14 0.43 -5.08
C LEU A 405 -6.79 0.16 -4.40
N PHE A 406 -6.33 1.08 -3.56
CA PHE A 406 -5.19 0.86 -2.67
C PHE A 406 -5.71 0.52 -1.27
N ALA A 407 -5.66 -0.75 -0.89
CA ALA A 407 -6.21 -1.24 0.38
C ALA A 407 -5.40 -2.44 0.90
N ASP A 408 -5.39 -2.62 2.22
CA ASP A 408 -4.78 -3.79 2.85
C ASP A 408 -5.71 -5.02 2.73
N VAL A 409 -5.17 -6.23 2.86
CA VAL A 409 -5.93 -7.49 2.69
C VAL A 409 -6.97 -7.74 3.80
N ASP A 410 -6.90 -6.99 4.90
CA ASP A 410 -7.88 -6.95 5.99
C ASP A 410 -8.90 -5.79 5.83
N GLU A 411 -8.98 -5.17 4.65
CA GLU A 411 -9.86 -4.03 4.36
C GLU A 411 -10.87 -4.33 3.25
N PHE A 412 -12.15 -4.14 3.58
CA PHE A 412 -13.28 -4.54 2.73
C PHE A 412 -14.17 -3.35 2.38
N VAL A 413 -14.36 -3.13 1.08
CA VAL A 413 -15.33 -2.13 0.57
C VAL A 413 -16.75 -2.62 0.86
N TYR A 414 -17.51 -1.92 1.69
CA TYR A 414 -18.87 -2.28 2.02
C TYR A 414 -19.87 -1.29 1.38
N PRO A 415 -20.66 -1.70 0.36
CA PRO A 415 -21.77 -0.90 -0.14
C PRO A 415 -22.92 -0.92 0.88
N THR A 416 -23.05 0.17 1.63
CA THR A 416 -24.11 0.34 2.65
C THR A 416 -25.46 0.67 2.03
N LEU A 417 -25.46 1.26 0.83
CA LEU A 417 -26.68 1.47 0.06
C LEU A 417 -27.17 0.14 -0.52
N ASP A 418 -28.48 -0.08 -0.49
CA ASP A 418 -29.08 -1.24 -1.13
C ASP A 418 -28.59 -1.40 -2.58
N LEU A 419 -28.20 -2.61 -2.96
CA LEU A 419 -27.59 -2.85 -4.27
C LEU A 419 -28.55 -2.52 -5.42
N GLN A 420 -29.87 -2.71 -5.26
CA GLN A 420 -30.81 -2.34 -6.32
C GLN A 420 -30.84 -0.82 -6.48
N GLN A 421 -30.83 -0.08 -5.36
CA GLN A 421 -30.74 1.37 -5.38
C GLN A 421 -29.41 1.87 -5.93
N LEU A 422 -28.30 1.20 -5.65
CA LEU A 422 -26.96 1.54 -6.14
C LEU A 422 -26.82 1.25 -7.65
N LEU A 423 -27.41 0.16 -8.13
CA LEU A 423 -27.34 -0.26 -9.53
C LEU A 423 -28.44 0.37 -10.40
N ALA A 424 -29.47 0.97 -9.80
CA ALA A 424 -30.47 1.72 -10.55
C ALA A 424 -29.78 2.84 -11.34
N ARG A 425 -29.99 2.90 -12.65
CA ARG A 425 -29.47 4.01 -13.46
C ARG A 425 -30.07 5.31 -12.93
N THR A 426 -29.23 6.27 -12.57
CA THR A 426 -29.67 7.64 -12.29
C THR A 426 -30.33 8.15 -13.57
N SER A 427 -31.64 8.38 -13.52
CA SER A 427 -32.47 8.82 -14.64
C SER A 427 -32.16 10.26 -15.11
N HIS A 428 -31.02 10.82 -14.71
CA HIS A 428 -30.54 12.14 -15.11
C HIS A 428 -29.63 12.10 -16.34
N ALA A 429 -29.34 10.93 -16.91
CA ALA A 429 -28.83 10.82 -18.27
C ALA A 429 -29.98 10.97 -19.30
N ARG A 430 -30.46 12.20 -19.47
CA ARG A 430 -31.30 12.69 -20.59
C ARG A 430 -30.50 13.89 -21.13
N THR A 431 -30.12 14.05 -22.39
CA THR A 431 -30.88 13.89 -23.63
C THR A 431 -29.90 14.02 -24.80
N VAL A 432 -29.46 12.93 -25.44
CA VAL A 432 -28.96 12.98 -26.82
C VAL A 432 -29.43 11.71 -27.53
N ALA A 433 -30.30 11.91 -28.51
CA ALA A 433 -30.70 11.03 -29.61
C ALA A 433 -31.14 9.59 -29.29
N GLY A 434 -32.45 9.33 -29.41
CA GLY A 434 -32.99 7.99 -29.66
C GLY A 434 -34.28 7.67 -28.91
N LYS A 435 -35.41 7.75 -29.62
CA LYS A 435 -36.72 7.29 -29.14
C LYS A 435 -36.66 5.81 -28.72
N GLY A 436 -37.14 5.53 -27.51
CA GLY A 436 -37.81 4.27 -27.18
C GLY A 436 -36.97 3.08 -26.69
N LYS A 437 -36.70 3.03 -25.37
CA LYS A 437 -36.81 1.78 -24.60
C LYS A 437 -37.11 2.11 -23.14
N LYS A 438 -38.27 1.67 -22.64
CA LYS A 438 -38.66 1.81 -21.23
C LYS A 438 -37.59 1.18 -20.34
N SER A 439 -37.11 1.95 -19.37
CA SER A 439 -36.06 1.59 -18.41
C SER A 439 -36.41 0.32 -17.63
N SER A 440 -35.46 -0.62 -17.53
CA SER A 440 -35.59 -1.96 -16.96
C SER A 440 -35.61 -2.00 -15.42
N THR A 441 -36.02 -0.93 -14.73
CA THR A 441 -36.09 -0.89 -13.26
C THR A 441 -37.13 -1.85 -12.68
N ALA A 442 -38.09 -2.33 -13.48
CA ALA A 442 -39.08 -3.32 -13.06
C ALA A 442 -38.52 -4.73 -12.84
N ALA A 443 -37.35 -5.07 -13.41
CA ALA A 443 -36.80 -6.43 -13.34
C ALA A 443 -36.11 -6.78 -12.00
N LEU A 444 -35.62 -5.79 -11.25
CA LEU A 444 -34.92 -6.00 -9.97
C LEU A 444 -35.89 -6.26 -8.79
N LYS A 445 -37.16 -5.85 -8.90
CA LYS A 445 -38.13 -5.90 -7.79
C LYS A 445 -38.67 -7.29 -7.44
N LYS A 446 -38.41 -8.34 -8.24
CA LYS A 446 -39.08 -9.65 -8.11
C LYS A 446 -38.19 -10.82 -7.68
N VAL A 447 -36.88 -10.63 -7.46
CA VAL A 447 -35.97 -11.73 -7.12
C VAL A 447 -35.14 -11.34 -5.91
N VAL A 448 -35.22 -12.13 -4.83
CA VAL A 448 -34.20 -12.10 -3.76
C VAL A 448 -32.88 -12.43 -4.46
N PRO A 449 -31.94 -11.49 -4.60
CA PRO A 449 -30.81 -11.73 -5.48
C PRO A 449 -29.87 -12.69 -4.75
N THR A 450 -29.92 -13.96 -5.12
CA THR A 450 -28.84 -14.91 -4.86
C THR A 450 -27.56 -14.37 -5.51
N LEU A 451 -26.40 -14.88 -5.08
CA LEU A 451 -25.12 -14.55 -5.71
C LEU A 451 -25.16 -14.76 -7.23
N GLU A 452 -25.68 -15.90 -7.67
CA GLU A 452 -25.78 -16.25 -9.08
C GLU A 452 -26.67 -15.27 -9.85
N SER A 453 -27.84 -14.93 -9.30
CA SER A 453 -28.75 -13.98 -9.91
C SER A 453 -28.11 -12.59 -10.06
N MET A 454 -27.42 -12.13 -9.01
CA MET A 454 -26.73 -10.84 -9.03
C MET A 454 -25.55 -10.85 -10.00
N THR A 455 -24.71 -11.87 -9.96
CA THR A 455 -23.56 -12.02 -10.88
C THR A 455 -24.03 -12.05 -12.33
N HIS A 456 -25.10 -12.79 -12.62
CA HIS A 456 -25.69 -12.83 -13.95
C HIS A 456 -26.27 -11.47 -14.38
N TYR A 457 -26.92 -10.73 -13.46
CA TYR A 457 -27.36 -9.36 -13.71
C TYR A 457 -26.18 -8.44 -14.07
N LEU A 458 -25.13 -8.41 -13.25
CA LEU A 458 -23.94 -7.58 -13.45
C LEU A 458 -23.28 -7.88 -14.80
N LYS A 459 -23.13 -9.18 -15.12
CA LYS A 459 -22.57 -9.65 -16.40
C LYS A 459 -23.44 -9.24 -17.59
N ARG A 460 -24.75 -9.47 -17.53
CA ARG A 460 -25.71 -9.10 -18.60
C ARG A 460 -25.68 -7.61 -18.90
N HIS A 461 -25.52 -6.77 -17.87
CA HIS A 461 -25.49 -5.32 -18.01
C HIS A 461 -24.08 -4.74 -18.19
N ASN A 462 -23.04 -5.59 -18.28
CA ASN A 462 -21.63 -5.18 -18.42
C ASN A 462 -21.23 -4.09 -17.39
N THR A 463 -21.60 -4.30 -16.12
CA THR A 463 -21.42 -3.33 -15.05
C THR A 463 -20.95 -4.01 -13.77
N SER A 464 -20.49 -3.23 -12.80
CA SER A 464 -20.11 -3.72 -11.47
C SER A 464 -20.54 -2.79 -10.35
N ILE A 465 -20.54 -3.29 -9.12
CA ILE A 465 -20.93 -2.53 -7.93
C ILE A 465 -19.97 -1.36 -7.74
N VAL A 466 -18.66 -1.60 -7.82
CA VAL A 466 -17.65 -0.54 -7.68
C VAL A 466 -17.68 0.43 -8.85
N ARG A 467 -17.94 -0.03 -10.09
CA ARG A 467 -18.09 0.89 -11.23
C ARG A 467 -19.23 1.86 -11.00
N ASN A 468 -20.41 1.38 -10.59
CA ASN A 468 -21.55 2.25 -10.29
C ASN A 468 -21.27 3.21 -9.12
N LEU A 469 -20.53 2.75 -8.11
CA LEU A 469 -20.11 3.59 -6.99
C LEU A 469 -19.24 4.77 -7.47
N ILE A 470 -18.23 4.49 -8.28
CA ILE A 470 -17.34 5.51 -8.86
C ILE A 470 -18.14 6.43 -9.77
N GLU A 471 -18.86 5.89 -10.76
CA GLU A 471 -19.62 6.68 -11.73
C GLU A 471 -20.65 7.60 -11.07
N ARG A 472 -21.36 7.14 -10.04
CA ARG A 472 -22.27 8.00 -9.26
C ARG A 472 -21.55 9.15 -8.57
N THR A 473 -20.36 8.88 -8.05
CA THR A 473 -19.53 9.91 -7.41
C THR A 473 -19.06 10.94 -8.45
N LEU A 474 -18.65 10.48 -9.64
CA LEU A 474 -18.28 11.36 -10.76
C LEU A 474 -19.46 12.21 -11.24
N GLN A 475 -20.66 11.63 -11.36
CA GLN A 475 -21.87 12.36 -11.76
C GLN A 475 -22.22 13.50 -10.81
N ARG A 476 -22.07 13.29 -9.49
CA ARG A 476 -22.29 14.33 -8.48
C ARG A 476 -21.30 15.49 -8.60
N ALA A 477 -20.10 15.21 -9.10
CA ALA A 477 -19.05 16.20 -9.31
C ALA A 477 -19.07 16.83 -10.71
N SER A 478 -20.04 16.49 -11.57
CA SER A 478 -20.05 16.88 -13.00
C SER A 478 -20.14 18.39 -13.25
N HIS A 479 -20.65 19.16 -12.29
CA HIS A 479 -20.74 20.62 -12.36
C HIS A 479 -19.49 21.35 -11.84
N GLU A 480 -18.46 20.61 -11.44
CA GLU A 480 -17.28 21.21 -10.82
C GLU A 480 -16.15 21.47 -11.82
N LYS A 481 -15.35 22.52 -11.54
CA LYS A 481 -14.23 22.95 -12.41
C LYS A 481 -13.10 21.91 -12.53
N ARG A 482 -12.87 21.11 -11.48
CA ARG A 482 -11.81 20.07 -11.43
C ARG A 482 -12.40 18.67 -11.57
N LYS A 483 -11.75 17.83 -12.38
CA LYS A 483 -12.10 16.41 -12.57
C LYS A 483 -11.82 15.61 -11.30
N VAL A 484 -12.57 14.56 -11.02
CA VAL A 484 -12.28 13.70 -9.86
C VAL A 484 -11.16 12.73 -10.25
N GLY A 485 -10.05 12.77 -9.51
CA GLY A 485 -8.92 11.85 -9.63
C GLY A 485 -8.83 10.84 -8.50
N GLU A 486 -9.54 11.06 -7.39
CA GLU A 486 -9.55 10.16 -6.24
C GLU A 486 -10.95 10.10 -5.61
N VAL A 487 -11.47 8.89 -5.42
CA VAL A 487 -12.76 8.63 -4.76
C VAL A 487 -12.49 8.02 -3.38
N ARG A 488 -12.83 8.75 -2.31
CA ARG A 488 -12.50 8.39 -0.93
C ARG A 488 -13.67 7.75 -0.19
N LEU A 489 -13.43 6.66 0.50
CA LEU A 489 -14.38 5.99 1.39
C LEU A 489 -13.88 6.09 2.82
N VAL A 490 -14.76 6.49 3.74
CA VAL A 490 -14.44 6.48 5.18
C VAL A 490 -14.23 5.05 5.67
N CYS A 491 -13.35 4.89 6.65
CA CYS A 491 -12.90 3.58 7.13
C CYS A 491 -13.21 3.38 8.63
N HIS A 492 -13.93 2.30 8.94
CA HIS A 492 -14.23 1.87 10.30
C HIS A 492 -13.28 0.75 10.74
N ASN A 493 -12.68 0.88 11.92
CA ASN A 493 -11.80 -0.14 12.49
C ASN A 493 -12.61 -1.14 13.34
N PHE A 494 -12.46 -2.41 13.03
CA PHE A 494 -13.08 -3.54 13.73
C PHE A 494 -12.11 -4.16 14.75
N GLY A 495 -12.69 -4.63 15.85
CA GLY A 495 -12.03 -5.30 16.97
C GLY A 495 -12.26 -6.81 17.01
N PRO A 496 -11.67 -7.51 18.00
CA PRO A 496 -11.65 -8.98 18.03
C PRO A 496 -13.02 -9.61 18.25
N SER A 497 -14.03 -8.85 18.65
CA SER A 497 -15.42 -9.33 18.76
C SER A 497 -15.58 -10.51 19.70
N HIS A 498 -14.85 -10.48 20.83
CA HIS A 498 -14.76 -11.55 21.83
C HIS A 498 -14.11 -12.85 21.34
N LEU A 499 -13.52 -12.86 20.15
CA LEU A 499 -12.81 -14.01 19.60
C LEU A 499 -11.37 -14.08 20.11
N LYS A 500 -10.96 -15.28 20.51
CA LYS A 500 -9.56 -15.60 20.88
C LYS A 500 -8.74 -16.16 19.72
N ALA A 501 -9.39 -16.59 18.65
CA ALA A 501 -8.77 -17.13 17.45
C ALA A 501 -9.37 -16.49 16.19
N ALA A 502 -8.68 -16.64 15.06
CA ALA A 502 -9.19 -16.20 13.77
C ALA A 502 -10.50 -16.94 13.43
N PRO A 503 -11.54 -16.25 12.94
CA PRO A 503 -12.81 -16.89 12.61
C PRO A 503 -12.67 -17.80 11.39
N GLN A 504 -13.09 -19.06 11.52
CA GLN A 504 -13.03 -20.05 10.43
C GLN A 504 -13.88 -19.67 9.23
N ASP A 505 -14.98 -18.94 9.45
CA ASP A 505 -15.89 -18.47 8.41
C ASP A 505 -15.39 -17.21 7.69
N GLY A 506 -14.23 -16.67 8.06
CA GLY A 506 -13.66 -15.45 7.48
C GLY A 506 -13.88 -14.21 8.33
N VAL A 507 -13.06 -13.19 8.08
CA VAL A 507 -13.01 -11.96 8.89
C VAL A 507 -14.29 -11.16 8.81
N THR A 508 -14.93 -11.16 7.63
CA THR A 508 -16.16 -10.38 7.42
C THR A 508 -17.35 -10.96 8.17
N VAL A 509 -17.30 -12.25 8.50
CA VAL A 509 -18.35 -12.96 9.23
C VAL A 509 -18.11 -12.94 10.74
N GLY A 510 -16.85 -13.16 11.16
CA GLY A 510 -16.51 -13.33 12.57
C GLY A 510 -16.41 -12.03 13.37
N TYR A 511 -15.85 -10.97 12.77
CA TYR A 511 -15.63 -9.71 13.47
C TYR A 511 -16.79 -8.74 13.23
N THR A 512 -17.48 -8.37 14.31
CA THR A 512 -18.69 -7.51 14.29
C THR A 512 -18.66 -6.40 15.31
N CYS A 513 -17.65 -6.34 16.17
CA CYS A 513 -17.38 -5.22 17.05
C CYS A 513 -16.53 -4.19 16.32
N ARG A 514 -16.92 -2.92 16.35
CA ARG A 514 -16.09 -1.84 15.83
C ARG A 514 -16.03 -0.63 16.75
N MET A 515 -15.06 0.23 16.47
CA MET A 515 -15.02 1.57 17.03
C MET A 515 -16.13 2.44 16.42
N LYS A 516 -16.66 3.37 17.21
CA LYS A 516 -17.79 4.24 16.83
C LYS A 516 -17.43 5.19 15.70
N TRP A 517 -16.29 5.87 15.82
CA TRP A 517 -15.88 6.90 14.86
C TRP A 517 -14.90 6.34 13.82
N PRO A 518 -15.12 6.64 12.52
CA PRO A 518 -14.16 6.29 11.48
C PRO A 518 -12.84 7.03 11.72
N GLN A 519 -11.72 6.33 11.51
CA GLN A 519 -10.39 6.84 11.85
C GLN A 519 -9.58 7.26 10.63
N ARG A 520 -9.90 6.72 9.46
CA ARG A 520 -9.17 6.90 8.21
C ARG A 520 -10.10 6.87 7.00
N HIS A 521 -9.51 6.91 5.83
CA HIS A 521 -10.16 6.67 4.56
C HIS A 521 -9.27 5.78 3.70
N LYS A 522 -9.87 5.18 2.66
CA LYS A 522 -9.17 4.49 1.56
C LYS A 522 -9.70 5.05 0.26
N SER A 523 -8.97 4.85 -0.83
CA SER A 523 -9.37 5.46 -2.09
C SER A 523 -9.26 4.55 -3.30
N PHE A 524 -10.16 4.81 -4.25
CA PHE A 524 -9.98 4.45 -5.64
C PHE A 524 -9.31 5.63 -6.33
N VAL A 525 -8.17 5.38 -6.97
CA VAL A 525 -7.36 6.41 -7.62
C VAL A 525 -7.40 6.22 -9.13
N LEU A 526 -7.71 7.28 -9.87
CA LEU A 526 -7.60 7.33 -11.32
C LEU A 526 -6.12 7.45 -11.69
N LEU A 527 -5.56 6.44 -12.37
CA LEU A 527 -4.11 6.39 -12.62
C LEU A 527 -3.61 7.50 -13.56
N ASP A 528 -4.49 8.01 -14.43
CA ASP A 528 -4.17 9.15 -15.31
C ASP A 528 -4.26 10.51 -14.59
N ALA A 529 -4.77 10.54 -13.35
CA ALA A 529 -4.82 11.74 -12.50
C ALA A 529 -3.61 11.90 -11.58
N LEU A 530 -2.66 10.95 -11.58
CA LEU A 530 -1.50 10.97 -10.71
C LEU A 530 -0.50 12.07 -11.10
N SER A 531 0.02 12.80 -10.11
CA SER A 531 1.16 13.69 -10.29
C SER A 531 2.42 12.89 -10.68
N ASP A 532 3.31 13.50 -11.47
CA ASP A 532 4.59 12.89 -11.83
C ASP A 532 5.49 12.56 -10.63
N THR A 533 5.25 13.21 -9.49
CA THR A 533 5.92 12.96 -8.22
C THR A 533 5.58 11.60 -7.61
N LEU A 534 4.39 11.05 -7.89
CA LEU A 534 3.84 9.83 -7.26
C LEU A 534 3.86 9.86 -5.73
N LEU A 535 3.94 11.05 -5.14
CA LEU A 535 3.91 11.26 -3.70
C LEU A 535 2.63 10.64 -3.14
N ASN A 536 2.75 9.79 -2.13
CA ASN A 536 1.60 9.13 -1.54
C ASN A 536 1.72 8.97 -0.03
N VAL A 537 0.56 8.82 0.61
CA VAL A 537 0.41 8.43 2.01
C VAL A 537 -0.32 7.09 2.04
N VAL A 538 0.34 6.08 1.48
CA VAL A 538 -0.14 4.70 1.36
C VAL A 538 -1.38 4.59 0.44
N HIS A 539 -2.56 4.96 0.92
CA HIS A 539 -3.82 4.80 0.18
C HIS A 539 -4.26 6.06 -0.58
N HIS A 540 -3.46 7.12 -0.57
CA HIS A 540 -3.77 8.44 -1.16
C HIS A 540 -2.59 8.94 -1.97
N PHE A 541 -2.85 9.49 -3.14
CA PHE A 541 -1.80 10.02 -4.02
C PHE A 541 -1.96 11.52 -4.22
N ARG A 542 -0.84 12.22 -4.38
CA ARG A 542 -0.87 13.57 -4.91
C ARG A 542 -1.38 13.53 -6.35
N LEU A 543 -2.47 14.24 -6.59
CA LEU A 543 -3.07 14.36 -7.91
C LEU A 543 -2.38 15.46 -8.72
N ALA A 544 -2.41 15.31 -10.04
CA ALA A 544 -2.00 16.33 -10.99
C ALA A 544 -2.97 17.52 -10.99
N ASP A 545 -2.50 18.66 -11.50
CA ASP A 545 -3.32 19.87 -11.61
C ASP A 545 -4.59 19.61 -12.43
N GLY A 546 -5.70 20.25 -12.04
CA GLY A 546 -7.01 20.03 -12.65
C GLY A 546 -7.78 18.82 -12.11
N TYR A 547 -7.17 17.96 -11.28
CA TYR A 547 -7.84 16.84 -10.61
C TYR A 547 -8.09 17.11 -9.13
N LYS A 548 -9.11 16.51 -8.52
CA LYS A 548 -9.43 16.62 -7.10
C LYS A 548 -9.88 15.28 -6.48
N GLU A 549 -9.88 15.23 -5.16
CA GLU A 549 -10.51 14.17 -4.37
C GLU A 549 -12.02 14.40 -4.19
N MET A 550 -12.79 13.32 -4.05
CA MET A 550 -14.22 13.36 -3.76
C MET A 550 -14.59 12.27 -2.74
N ALA A 551 -15.21 12.65 -1.63
CA ALA A 551 -15.64 11.71 -0.61
C ALA A 551 -17.00 11.07 -0.95
N VAL A 552 -17.08 9.76 -0.81
CA VAL A 552 -18.32 9.00 -0.82
C VAL A 552 -18.99 9.15 0.54
N HIS A 553 -20.29 9.49 0.53
CA HIS A 553 -21.06 9.57 1.75
C HIS A 553 -21.19 8.19 2.41
N ALA A 554 -21.02 8.07 3.73
CA ALA A 554 -21.02 6.78 4.45
C ALA A 554 -22.33 5.97 4.31
N ARG A 555 -23.44 6.62 3.96
CA ARG A 555 -24.71 5.93 3.60
C ARG A 555 -24.67 5.22 2.25
N VAL A 556 -23.68 5.51 1.41
CA VAL A 556 -23.49 4.90 0.09
C VAL A 556 -22.52 3.73 0.15
N ALA A 557 -21.31 3.98 0.67
CA ALA A 557 -20.32 2.95 0.90
C ALA A 557 -19.29 3.40 1.95
N VAL A 558 -18.69 2.42 2.62
CA VAL A 558 -17.59 2.59 3.58
C VAL A 558 -16.51 1.52 3.34
N ILE A 559 -15.39 1.61 4.04
CA ILE A 559 -14.42 0.52 4.18
C ILE A 559 -14.51 -0.02 5.62
N ASN A 560 -14.60 -1.33 5.77
CA ASN A 560 -14.40 -2.00 7.05
C ASN A 560 -12.97 -2.54 7.11
N HIS A 561 -12.19 -2.06 8.07
CA HIS A 561 -10.81 -2.49 8.30
C HIS A 561 -10.78 -3.35 9.56
N TYR A 562 -10.47 -4.63 9.39
CA TYR A 562 -10.34 -5.61 10.47
C TYR A 562 -8.98 -5.45 11.16
N LYS A 563 -8.77 -4.27 11.75
CA LYS A 563 -7.48 -3.81 12.25
C LYS A 563 -6.99 -4.59 13.46
N TYR A 564 -7.88 -4.82 14.44
CA TYR A 564 -7.56 -5.43 15.73
C TYR A 564 -8.18 -6.82 15.80
N GLN A 565 -7.58 -7.78 15.11
CA GLN A 565 -8.04 -9.17 15.06
C GLN A 565 -7.73 -9.90 16.37
N ALA A 566 -8.11 -11.18 16.44
CA ALA A 566 -7.69 -12.07 17.51
C ALA A 566 -6.16 -12.01 17.71
N TRP A 567 -5.72 -12.13 18.95
CA TRP A 567 -4.35 -11.81 19.36
C TRP A 567 -3.29 -12.54 18.53
N GLU A 568 -3.49 -13.84 18.27
CA GLU A 568 -2.58 -14.68 17.51
C GLU A 568 -2.29 -14.15 16.10
N VAL A 569 -3.25 -13.47 15.49
CA VAL A 569 -3.07 -12.80 14.20
C VAL A 569 -2.46 -11.42 14.39
N PHE A 570 -2.98 -10.66 15.36
CA PHE A 570 -2.54 -9.28 15.59
C PHE A 570 -1.06 -9.18 15.99
N LYS A 571 -0.54 -10.13 16.79
CA LYS A 571 0.85 -10.12 17.28
C LYS A 571 1.88 -10.17 16.14
N ALA A 572 1.53 -10.69 14.97
CA ALA A 572 2.39 -10.66 13.79
C ALA A 572 2.77 -9.22 13.38
N LYS A 573 1.91 -8.23 13.67
CA LYS A 573 2.18 -6.80 13.40
C LYS A 573 3.38 -6.26 14.19
N PHE A 574 3.82 -6.90 15.29
CA PHE A 574 5.00 -6.54 16.08
C PHE A 574 6.34 -7.03 15.49
N VAL A 575 6.28 -7.98 14.56
CA VAL A 575 7.48 -8.56 13.96
C VAL A 575 7.92 -7.74 12.76
N ARG A 576 6.99 -7.42 11.84
CA ARG A 576 7.31 -6.73 10.59
C ARG A 576 6.21 -5.75 10.21
N ARG A 577 6.59 -4.47 10.07
CA ARG A 577 5.75 -3.45 9.42
C ARG A 577 6.30 -3.15 8.03
N VAL A 578 5.39 -3.04 7.07
CA VAL A 578 5.72 -2.74 5.67
C VAL A 578 5.72 -1.23 5.37
N ALA A 579 4.92 -0.46 6.11
CA ALA A 579 4.83 1.00 5.96
C ALA A 579 6.17 1.70 6.23
N THR A 580 6.49 2.71 5.41
CA THR A 580 7.82 3.35 5.41
C THR A 580 8.07 4.26 6.61
N TYR A 581 7.11 5.15 6.88
CA TYR A 581 7.26 6.26 7.82
C TYR A 581 6.58 5.99 9.16
N VAL A 582 6.20 4.74 9.43
CA VAL A 582 5.60 4.34 10.70
C VAL A 582 6.68 3.80 11.64
N VAL A 583 6.66 4.27 12.88
CA VAL A 583 7.58 3.83 13.92
C VAL A 583 7.40 2.35 14.19
N ASP A 584 8.52 1.67 14.50
CA ASP A 584 8.49 0.27 14.89
C ASP A 584 7.65 0.08 16.17
N TRP A 585 6.86 -1.00 16.24
CA TRP A 585 6.08 -1.27 17.45
C TRP A 585 6.96 -1.45 18.69
N ARG A 586 8.19 -1.94 18.50
CA ARG A 586 9.17 -2.17 19.56
C ARG A 586 9.80 -0.88 20.10
N GLN A 587 9.61 0.26 19.43
CA GLN A 587 10.19 1.53 19.85
C GLN A 587 9.20 2.35 20.68
N GLN A 588 9.68 2.89 21.80
CA GLN A 588 8.88 3.77 22.66
C GLN A 588 8.85 5.18 22.03
N THR A 589 7.68 5.61 21.56
CA THR A 589 7.47 6.96 21.05
C THR A 589 6.14 7.51 21.55
N ALA A 590 6.13 8.80 21.88
CA ALA A 590 5.03 9.40 22.63
C ALA A 590 3.74 9.63 21.82
N LEU A 591 3.76 9.63 20.48
CA LEU A 591 2.66 10.22 19.69
C LEU A 591 2.52 9.63 18.28
N SER A 592 2.22 8.32 18.14
CA SER A 592 1.77 7.78 16.84
C SER A 592 0.36 7.21 16.93
N ASN A 593 -0.56 7.80 16.16
CA ASN A 593 -1.93 7.30 15.95
C ASN A 593 -1.97 5.96 15.19
N ASP A 594 -0.83 5.45 14.72
CA ASP A 594 -0.71 4.14 14.06
C ASP A 594 -0.59 2.98 15.07
N ARG A 595 -0.39 3.26 16.36
CA ARG A 595 -0.38 2.24 17.41
C ARG A 595 -1.78 1.88 17.88
N ALA A 596 -1.91 0.68 18.42
CA ALA A 596 -3.10 0.22 19.11
C ALA A 596 -3.16 0.96 20.46
N PRO A 597 -4.22 1.73 20.73
CA PRO A 597 -4.38 2.43 22.00
C PRO A 597 -4.26 1.47 23.19
N GLY A 598 -3.47 1.84 24.19
CA GLY A 598 -3.30 1.05 25.41
C GLY A 598 -2.49 -0.25 25.23
N LEU A 599 -1.67 -0.34 24.18
CA LEU A 599 -0.76 -1.47 23.95
C LEU A 599 0.71 -1.01 24.03
N GLY A 600 1.52 -1.76 24.78
CA GLY A 600 2.95 -1.51 24.95
C GLY A 600 3.78 -1.81 23.71
N THR A 601 5.11 -1.89 23.88
CA THR A 601 6.09 -2.20 22.82
C THR A 601 6.36 -3.69 22.63
N GLU A 602 5.82 -4.51 23.51
CA GLU A 602 6.01 -5.95 23.52
C GLU A 602 4.77 -6.70 23.03
N ALA A 603 5.00 -7.86 22.41
CA ALA A 603 3.94 -8.74 21.93
C ALA A 603 3.38 -9.60 23.09
N VAL A 604 2.80 -8.94 24.09
CA VAL A 604 2.11 -9.57 25.23
C VAL A 604 0.60 -9.31 25.12
N GLU A 605 -0.22 -10.36 25.17
CA GLU A 605 -1.68 -10.26 25.07
C GLU A 605 -2.27 -9.56 26.31
N PRO A 606 -3.02 -8.45 26.15
CA PRO A 606 -3.77 -7.89 27.26
C PRO A 606 -4.92 -8.82 27.70
N PRO A 607 -5.21 -8.98 29.00
CA PRO A 607 -6.28 -9.85 29.48
C PRO A 607 -7.67 -9.54 28.90
N ASP A 608 -7.91 -8.27 28.56
CA ASP A 608 -9.17 -7.77 28.01
C ASP A 608 -9.17 -7.69 26.46
N TRP A 609 -8.10 -8.11 25.78
CA TRP A 609 -7.94 -7.99 24.33
C TRP A 609 -9.16 -8.48 23.53
N PRO A 610 -9.75 -9.67 23.79
CA PRO A 610 -10.90 -10.14 23.04
C PRO A 610 -12.10 -9.18 23.06
N SER A 611 -12.28 -8.43 24.15
CA SER A 611 -13.37 -7.46 24.33
C SER A 611 -13.01 -6.02 23.91
N ARG A 612 -11.75 -5.72 23.57
CA ARG A 612 -11.34 -4.36 23.19
C ARG A 612 -11.96 -3.92 21.86
N TYR A 613 -12.03 -2.59 21.69
CA TYR A 613 -12.48 -1.93 20.45
C TYR A 613 -13.90 -2.32 20.01
N CYS A 614 -14.76 -2.71 20.95
CA CYS A 614 -16.18 -3.00 20.73
C CYS A 614 -17.06 -1.86 21.29
N GLU A 615 -17.09 -0.73 20.59
CA GLU A 615 -17.95 0.41 20.96
C GLU A 615 -19.34 0.28 20.33
N GLU A 616 -19.42 -0.31 19.13
CA GLU A 616 -20.67 -0.58 18.41
C GLU A 616 -20.65 -1.98 17.82
N GLN A 617 -21.80 -2.67 17.89
CA GLN A 617 -22.04 -3.91 17.15
C GLN A 617 -22.52 -3.55 15.74
N ASP A 618 -21.76 -3.98 14.74
CA ASP A 618 -22.02 -3.77 13.33
C ASP A 618 -22.06 -5.11 12.59
N HIS A 619 -23.26 -5.50 12.17
CA HIS A 619 -23.51 -6.72 11.41
C HIS A 619 -23.71 -6.45 9.92
N GLY A 620 -23.50 -5.22 9.43
CA GLY A 620 -23.84 -4.82 8.07
C GLY A 620 -23.10 -5.66 7.02
N LEU A 621 -21.76 -5.65 7.10
CA LEU A 621 -20.92 -6.43 6.19
C LEU A 621 -21.07 -7.94 6.42
N ARG A 622 -21.22 -8.40 7.67
CA ARG A 622 -21.51 -9.82 7.97
C ARG A 622 -22.78 -10.30 7.26
N ASN A 623 -23.87 -9.57 7.40
CA ASN A 623 -25.16 -9.95 6.80
C ASN A 623 -25.10 -9.88 5.27
N PHE A 624 -24.40 -8.88 4.72
CA PHE A 624 -24.11 -8.81 3.29
C PHE A 624 -23.33 -10.04 2.82
N THR A 625 -22.25 -10.38 3.50
CA THR A 625 -21.43 -11.54 3.20
C THR A 625 -22.22 -12.84 3.28
N LEU A 626 -22.98 -13.08 4.35
CA LEU A 626 -23.78 -14.29 4.51
C LEU A 626 -24.85 -14.43 3.42
N LYS A 627 -25.44 -13.31 2.98
CA LYS A 627 -26.45 -13.31 1.91
C LYS A 627 -25.89 -13.75 0.56
N TYR A 628 -24.65 -13.37 0.24
CA TYR A 628 -24.06 -13.58 -1.08
C TYR A 628 -23.03 -14.72 -1.13
N PHE A 629 -22.36 -15.07 -0.03
CA PHE A 629 -21.24 -16.01 -0.07
C PHE A 629 -21.45 -17.28 0.75
N ARG A 630 -22.62 -17.45 1.37
CA ARG A 630 -22.97 -18.70 2.06
C ARG A 630 -23.58 -19.68 1.07
N THR A 631 -23.15 -20.93 1.12
CA THR A 631 -23.71 -22.02 0.31
C THR A 631 -25.13 -22.37 0.77
N PRO A 632 -25.93 -23.08 -0.08
CA PRO A 632 -27.28 -23.49 0.28
C PRO A 632 -27.35 -24.28 1.59
N ALA A 633 -28.55 -24.34 2.18
CA ALA A 633 -28.83 -24.75 3.55
C ALA A 633 -28.29 -26.14 3.96
N VAL A 634 -27.96 -27.03 3.01
CA VAL A 634 -27.45 -28.38 3.28
C VAL A 634 -26.00 -28.36 3.78
N GLU A 635 -25.17 -27.44 3.29
CA GLU A 635 -23.74 -27.37 3.66
C GLU A 635 -23.43 -26.21 4.60
N GLN A 636 -24.13 -25.08 4.44
CA GLN A 636 -23.98 -23.86 5.24
C GLN A 636 -22.56 -23.26 5.37
N LYS A 637 -21.65 -23.61 4.46
CA LYS A 637 -20.26 -23.11 4.45
C LYS A 637 -20.11 -21.82 3.64
N MET A 638 -19.06 -21.07 3.91
CA MET A 638 -18.66 -19.94 3.08
C MET A 638 -17.94 -20.45 1.82
N LEU A 639 -18.13 -19.76 0.69
CA LEU A 639 -17.55 -20.18 -0.60
C LEU A 639 -16.02 -20.32 -0.58
N TRP A 640 -15.31 -19.50 0.20
CA TRP A 640 -13.85 -19.61 0.36
C TRP A 640 -13.43 -20.82 1.18
N GLN A 641 -14.28 -21.33 2.08
CA GLN A 641 -13.98 -22.55 2.84
C GLN A 641 -14.03 -23.82 1.97
N LYS A 642 -14.75 -23.79 0.85
CA LYS A 642 -14.75 -24.90 -0.12
C LYS A 642 -13.48 -24.95 -0.97
N ARG A 643 -12.83 -23.80 -1.15
CA ARG A 643 -11.64 -23.64 -1.99
C ARG A 643 -10.34 -23.75 -1.21
N ALA A 644 -10.38 -23.58 0.11
CA ALA A 644 -9.27 -23.94 0.96
C ALA A 644 -8.95 -25.42 0.71
N LEU A 645 -7.79 -25.70 0.09
CA LEU A 645 -7.23 -27.04 0.08
C LEU A 645 -7.21 -27.53 1.53
N PRO A 646 -7.53 -28.81 1.80
CA PRO A 646 -7.38 -29.34 3.15
C PRO A 646 -5.94 -29.07 3.57
N VAL A 647 -5.77 -28.21 4.58
CA VAL A 647 -4.48 -28.00 5.23
C VAL A 647 -4.00 -29.39 5.60
N ALA A 648 -2.89 -29.82 5.00
CA ALA A 648 -2.27 -31.08 5.37
C ALA A 648 -2.05 -30.99 6.88
N ARG A 649 -2.74 -31.85 7.64
CA ARG A 649 -2.42 -32.02 9.06
C ARG A 649 -0.99 -32.56 9.08
N GLU A 650 -0.06 -31.75 9.61
CA GLU A 650 1.30 -32.19 9.94
C GLU A 650 1.27 -33.42 10.85
#